data_AF-A0A4Y8CPS7-F1
#
_entry.id   AF-A0A4Y8CPS7-F1
#
_cell.length_a   1.000
_cell.length_b   1.000
_cell.length_c   1.000
_cell.angle_alpha   90.00
_cell.angle_beta   90.00
_cell.angle_gamma   90.00
#
_symmetry.space_group_name_H-M   'P 1'
#
loop_
_entity.id
_entity.type
_entity.pdbx_description
1 polymer ?
#
loop_
_entity_poly.entity_id
_entity_poly.type
_entity_poly.pdbx_seq_one_letter_code
_entity_poly.pdbx_strand_id
1 'polypeptide(L)'
;MCNKDTYFDRATYQQLIYNCIRPESGHIVGERIETVPPAIIKPVARWTGKQVITTILKNITPLNCAPISLTGKTQTPADRWGADSEEGVVLFKGGEFITGILDKAQIGPAGGGLIHSVHEVYGPATAGKLLSILGRLLTKYLHMRAFTCGMDDLRLTPEGEKTRIATLSDAGKIGLEVAAKYVSLEDQKPTETDQELLNRLEDVMRDDSKQAGLDALMNARAGKLSTSITNACLPQGLVKQFPHNQMQNMTVSGAKGSAVNANLISCNLGQQVLEGRRVPLMVSGKSLPCFKPFDTHIRAGGYIVNRFLTGIRPQEYYFHAMAGREGLIDTAVKTSRSGYLQRCLIKVMEGLKVEFDTSVRDSDGSMIQFIYGEDGLDVTKQKHLTDFKFLLQNLMSELAQLNYGDPRYNTIFEEKETIIKRMKKALKHAKVNDLNGPDPVLSEYNPGKYGYATSEKYFETLTNYMKTNPDGMVKDKDHPDGVGPRKALEPVLVAKYLKSVVEPGEAVGIVAGQSVGEPSTQMTLNTFHLAGHSSKNVTLGIPRLREIVMTASNHISTPSMTLTLNEELTPDECEKFAKSISILSLAEVLDWATVKERIGRGVAFQQAKIYDIHIKLFPSKEYCETYAIDIDDVLFTLQRRFTSKLQHLTRKALGRKKVEKAGKANTAAVPEIGKSVGTIEEARPDAEREMGEDDEDDDGDDDATNDKQKANRSEAVSYAANDDEDDAVQAQNAEPEDVEDMEDEGIGGSPRAAQSDDEDEGDDENGERKKRKTTAASEELEAQVKKRCEDITRFRFDQDNAEWCDVSLEYDADVPKVLMLSIVEEALRSCLIQHIPGIGSCTYDGDNEVKDSKTGKMVKIPVVHTEGVNLKAMQNYAAFINPNKISTNDIAAMLENYGVEACRSTIVQELHSVFDGHAIAVDMRHLNLIADYMTRGGGFSPFNRNGMKGSVSPFMKMSFETTVGFLADAVAECDWDDLANPSSRIVIGRMSKVGTGAFDVLTKVPTGKNEDEDMED
;
A
#
# COMPACT_ATOMS: atom_id res chain seq x y z
N MET A 1 -21.99 31.89 -1.02
CA MET A 1 -23.18 32.30 -0.24
C MET A 1 -22.83 32.64 1.21
N CYS A 2 -22.05 31.80 1.91
CA CYS A 2 -21.73 32.00 3.32
C CYS A 2 -20.64 33.05 3.61
N ASN A 3 -20.06 33.69 2.58
CA ASN A 3 -19.09 34.77 2.74
C ASN A 3 -19.73 35.96 3.48
N LYS A 4 -18.98 36.59 4.40
CA LYS A 4 -19.33 37.79 5.16
C LYS A 4 -19.86 38.94 4.29
N ASP A 5 -19.37 39.07 3.05
CA ASP A 5 -19.81 40.10 2.10
C ASP A 5 -21.21 39.86 1.50
N THR A 6 -21.86 38.74 1.81
CA THR A 6 -23.14 38.36 1.19
C THR A 6 -24.32 38.78 2.06
N TYR A 7 -25.06 39.79 1.59
CA TYR A 7 -26.27 40.31 2.22
C TYR A 7 -27.49 40.17 1.31
N PHE A 8 -28.63 39.85 1.90
CA PHE A 8 -29.93 39.72 1.25
C PHE A 8 -30.92 40.73 1.81
N ASP A 9 -31.77 41.27 0.93
CA ASP A 9 -32.97 41.97 1.35
C ASP A 9 -34.06 40.99 1.79
N ARG A 10 -35.12 41.51 2.41
CA ARG A 10 -36.19 40.67 2.97
C ARG A 10 -36.84 39.78 1.91
N ALA A 11 -37.09 40.32 0.71
CA ALA A 11 -37.75 39.60 -0.36
C ALA A 11 -36.88 38.44 -0.88
N THR A 12 -35.60 38.68 -1.15
CA THR A 12 -34.68 37.62 -1.57
C THR A 12 -34.51 36.55 -0.50
N TYR A 13 -34.35 36.95 0.77
CA TYR A 13 -34.23 36.01 1.89
C TYR A 13 -35.45 35.08 1.97
N GLN A 14 -36.68 35.62 1.97
CA GLN A 14 -37.90 34.81 2.04
C GLN A 14 -38.05 33.91 0.81
N GLN A 15 -37.71 34.42 -0.38
CA GLN A 15 -37.76 33.65 -1.62
C GLN A 15 -36.77 32.48 -1.59
N LEU A 16 -35.54 32.69 -1.11
CA LEU A 16 -34.55 31.61 -0.99
C LEU A 16 -35.03 30.51 -0.05
N ILE A 17 -35.58 30.89 1.11
CA ILE A 17 -36.10 29.94 2.11
C ILE A 17 -37.28 29.13 1.57
N TYR A 18 -38.29 29.77 0.97
CA TYR A 18 -39.47 29.05 0.47
C TYR A 18 -39.14 28.14 -0.73
N ASN A 19 -38.14 28.48 -1.54
CA ASN A 19 -37.70 27.62 -2.64
C ASN A 19 -37.02 26.33 -2.15
N CYS A 20 -36.22 26.41 -1.08
CA CYS A 20 -35.49 25.26 -0.58
C CYS A 20 -36.31 24.41 0.40
N ILE A 21 -37.15 25.06 1.21
CA ILE A 21 -38.04 24.46 2.20
C ILE A 21 -39.48 24.61 1.75
N ARG A 22 -40.08 23.50 1.29
CA ARG A 22 -41.49 23.43 0.91
C ARG A 22 -42.29 22.74 2.01
N PRO A 23 -43.17 23.44 2.75
CA PRO A 23 -44.01 22.84 3.79
C PRO A 23 -44.92 21.75 3.24
N GLU A 24 -45.42 21.94 2.02
CA GLU A 24 -46.30 21.01 1.31
C GLU A 24 -45.68 19.61 1.11
N SER A 25 -44.34 19.51 1.13
CA SER A 25 -43.60 18.25 0.96
C SER A 25 -43.06 17.68 2.27
N GLY A 26 -43.51 18.17 3.44
CA GLY A 26 -43.07 17.66 4.75
C GLY A 26 -41.60 17.96 5.09
N HIS A 27 -41.05 19.06 4.55
CA HIS A 27 -39.69 19.50 4.86
C HIS A 27 -39.56 20.19 6.21
N ILE A 28 -40.64 20.81 6.69
CA ILE A 28 -40.67 21.45 8.01
C ILE A 28 -41.37 20.55 9.02
N VAL A 29 -41.00 20.73 10.29
CA VAL A 29 -41.61 20.02 11.41
C VAL A 29 -42.88 20.75 11.91
N GLY A 30 -42.91 22.08 11.83
CA GLY A 30 -44.07 22.89 12.20
C GLY A 30 -45.08 23.08 11.07
N GLU A 31 -46.17 23.82 11.33
CA GLU A 31 -47.18 24.15 10.30
C GLU A 31 -46.76 25.31 9.39
N ARG A 32 -45.81 26.14 9.83
CA ARG A 32 -45.37 27.35 9.14
C ARG A 32 -43.86 27.50 9.21
N ILE A 33 -43.28 28.06 8.15
CA ILE A 33 -41.86 28.42 8.11
C ILE A 33 -41.57 29.52 9.14
N GLU A 34 -40.65 29.24 10.04
CA GLU A 34 -40.10 30.21 10.98
C GLU A 34 -38.91 30.96 10.36
N THR A 35 -38.83 32.27 10.57
CA THR A 35 -37.73 33.11 10.06
C THR A 35 -36.94 33.76 11.20
N VAL A 36 -35.67 34.07 10.96
CA VAL A 36 -34.83 34.82 11.90
C VAL A 36 -34.90 36.33 11.67
N PRO A 37 -34.67 37.18 12.70
CA PRO A 37 -34.56 38.63 12.53
C PRO A 37 -33.33 39.02 11.67
N PRO A 38 -33.34 40.19 11.02
CA PRO A 38 -32.21 40.65 10.20
C PRO A 38 -30.97 40.93 11.05
N ALA A 39 -29.78 40.55 10.58
CA ALA A 39 -28.51 40.85 11.25
C ALA A 39 -28.22 42.36 11.29
N ILE A 40 -28.58 43.08 10.23
CA ILE A 40 -28.44 44.54 10.16
C ILE A 40 -29.84 45.14 10.21
N ILE A 41 -30.12 45.96 11.23
CA ILE A 41 -31.44 46.60 11.41
C ILE A 41 -31.48 47.99 10.77
N LYS A 42 -30.39 48.76 10.87
CA LYS A 42 -30.22 50.10 10.28
C LYS A 42 -28.92 50.15 9.46
N PRO A 43 -28.86 50.90 8.34
CA PRO A 43 -29.88 51.78 7.77
C PRO A 43 -31.03 51.04 7.06
N VAL A 44 -30.81 49.81 6.60
CA VAL A 44 -31.83 48.97 5.97
C VAL A 44 -31.72 47.55 6.49
N ALA A 45 -32.87 46.92 6.73
CA ALA A 45 -32.94 45.52 7.14
C ALA A 45 -32.21 44.61 6.11
N ARG A 46 -31.18 43.90 6.56
CA ARG A 46 -30.42 42.93 5.75
C ARG A 46 -30.17 41.64 6.54
N TRP A 47 -30.28 40.53 5.82
CA TRP A 47 -29.94 39.19 6.29
C TRP A 47 -28.61 38.74 5.69
N THR A 48 -27.85 37.94 6.42
CA THR A 48 -26.61 37.35 5.88
C THR A 48 -26.87 35.98 5.24
N GLY A 49 -25.94 35.50 4.42
CA GLY A 49 -26.02 34.12 3.91
C GLY A 49 -25.92 33.05 5.00
N LYS A 50 -25.23 33.34 6.10
CA LYS A 50 -25.16 32.43 7.26
C LYS A 50 -26.54 32.30 7.94
N GLN A 51 -27.31 33.38 8.05
CA GLN A 51 -28.67 33.37 8.60
C GLN A 51 -29.67 32.53 7.78
N VAL A 52 -29.46 32.39 6.47
CA VAL A 52 -30.25 31.47 5.64
C VAL A 52 -30.06 30.03 6.11
N ILE A 53 -28.82 29.61 6.39
CA ILE A 53 -28.52 28.27 6.91
C ILE A 53 -29.12 28.09 8.31
N THR A 54 -28.96 29.06 9.21
CA THR A 54 -29.59 29.05 10.55
C THR A 54 -31.10 28.84 10.46
N THR A 55 -31.75 29.53 9.53
CA THR A 55 -33.21 29.41 9.33
C THR A 55 -33.58 28.02 8.84
N ILE A 56 -32.77 27.43 7.96
CA ILE A 56 -33.01 26.06 7.49
C ILE A 56 -32.93 25.08 8.64
N LEU A 57 -31.85 25.11 9.43
CA LEU A 57 -31.65 24.24 10.58
C LEU A 57 -32.83 24.35 11.55
N LYS A 58 -33.25 25.59 11.88
CA LYS A 58 -34.37 25.85 12.77
C LYS A 58 -35.69 25.17 12.35
N ASN A 59 -35.95 25.08 11.05
CA ASN A 59 -37.20 24.51 10.53
C ASN A 59 -37.15 22.98 10.35
N ILE A 60 -35.96 22.38 10.29
CA ILE A 60 -35.79 20.93 10.12
C ILE A 60 -35.48 20.18 11.42
N THR A 61 -35.05 20.88 12.47
CA THR A 61 -34.74 20.27 13.77
C THR A 61 -36.00 19.58 14.34
N PRO A 62 -35.94 18.28 14.68
CA PRO A 62 -37.06 17.57 15.30
C PRO A 62 -37.47 18.18 16.66
N LEU A 63 -38.76 18.12 17.02
CA LEU A 63 -39.31 18.73 18.24
C LEU A 63 -38.64 18.28 19.55
N ASN A 64 -38.20 17.01 19.61
CA ASN A 64 -37.57 16.43 20.80
C ASN A 64 -36.05 16.63 20.85
N CYS A 65 -35.47 17.33 19.86
CA CYS A 65 -34.03 17.54 19.74
C CYS A 65 -33.64 18.99 20.02
N ALA A 66 -32.48 19.19 20.62
CA ALA A 66 -31.90 20.51 20.77
C ALA A 66 -31.26 21.01 19.46
N PRO A 67 -31.20 22.33 19.24
CA PRO A 67 -30.46 22.91 18.13
C PRO A 67 -28.97 22.54 18.15
N ILE A 68 -28.42 22.17 16.99
CA ILE A 68 -27.07 21.62 16.86
C ILE A 68 -25.98 22.63 17.27
N SER A 69 -24.97 22.14 17.99
CA SER A 69 -23.73 22.86 18.26
C SER A 69 -22.55 22.07 17.70
N LEU A 70 -21.73 22.71 16.87
CA LEU A 70 -20.64 22.09 16.13
C LEU A 70 -19.48 23.07 16.02
N THR A 71 -18.26 22.58 16.22
CA THR A 71 -17.03 23.29 15.89
C THR A 71 -16.24 22.47 14.89
N GLY A 72 -16.05 23.00 13.69
CA GLY A 72 -15.33 22.36 12.59
C GLY A 72 -14.30 23.29 11.96
N LYS A 73 -13.56 22.76 11.00
CA LYS A 73 -12.61 23.54 10.18
C LYS A 73 -13.07 23.56 8.73
N THR A 74 -12.70 24.61 8.02
CA THR A 74 -12.87 24.70 6.57
C THR A 74 -11.66 24.11 5.86
N GLN A 75 -11.87 23.61 4.65
CA GLN A 75 -10.78 23.31 3.72
C GLN A 75 -10.08 24.60 3.25
N THR A 76 -10.83 25.69 3.14
CA THR A 76 -10.26 27.00 2.78
C THR A 76 -9.43 27.57 3.95
N PRO A 77 -8.13 27.89 3.77
CA PRO A 77 -7.32 28.44 4.86
C PRO A 77 -7.77 29.83 5.29
N ALA A 78 -7.64 30.14 6.59
CA ALA A 78 -8.04 31.44 7.15
C ALA A 78 -7.25 32.60 6.52
N ASP A 79 -5.95 32.40 6.26
CA ASP A 79 -5.03 33.37 5.66
C ASP A 79 -5.52 33.92 4.31
N ARG A 80 -6.34 33.15 3.59
CA ARG A 80 -6.89 33.57 2.30
C ARG A 80 -7.92 34.68 2.43
N TRP A 81 -8.57 34.79 3.59
CA TRP A 81 -9.56 35.82 3.89
C TRP A 81 -8.93 37.07 4.55
N GLY A 82 -7.73 36.95 5.12
CA GLY A 82 -7.01 38.01 5.83
C GLY A 82 -6.35 37.50 7.12
N ALA A 83 -5.40 38.26 7.66
CA ALA A 83 -4.58 37.85 8.82
C ALA A 83 -5.39 37.56 10.10
N ASP A 84 -6.52 38.24 10.31
CA ASP A 84 -7.37 38.09 11.50
C ASP A 84 -8.74 37.45 11.17
N SER A 85 -8.82 36.62 10.12
CA SER A 85 -10.10 36.06 9.68
C SER A 85 -10.52 34.83 10.48
N GLU A 86 -11.72 34.90 11.06
CA GLU A 86 -12.37 33.76 11.72
C GLU A 86 -13.06 32.80 10.73
N GLU A 87 -13.09 33.12 9.43
CA GLU A 87 -13.80 32.32 8.41
C GLU A 87 -13.18 30.94 8.15
N GLY A 88 -11.99 30.67 8.71
CA GLY A 88 -11.34 29.36 8.68
C GLY A 88 -11.93 28.32 9.66
N VAL A 89 -12.76 28.77 10.62
CA VAL A 89 -13.37 27.94 11.65
C VAL A 89 -14.88 27.98 11.48
N VAL A 90 -15.50 26.80 11.38
CA VAL A 90 -16.95 26.65 11.26
C VAL A 90 -17.53 26.50 12.65
N LEU A 91 -18.39 27.44 13.06
CA LEU A 91 -19.02 27.41 14.37
C LEU A 91 -20.53 27.49 14.25
N PHE A 92 -21.20 26.42 14.69
CA PHE A 92 -22.62 26.39 14.98
C PHE A 92 -22.80 26.38 16.50
N LYS A 93 -23.62 27.29 17.02
CA LYS A 93 -23.96 27.34 18.44
C LYS A 93 -25.46 27.50 18.59
N GLY A 94 -26.10 26.53 19.25
CA GLY A 94 -27.55 26.55 19.43
C GLY A 94 -28.33 26.65 18.11
N GLY A 95 -27.86 25.98 17.05
CA GLY A 95 -28.47 25.97 15.71
C GLY A 95 -28.18 27.23 14.88
N GLU A 96 -27.46 28.21 15.42
CA GLU A 96 -27.06 29.41 14.69
C GLU A 96 -25.68 29.26 14.06
N PHE A 97 -25.56 29.57 12.77
CA PHE A 97 -24.28 29.61 12.08
C PHE A 97 -23.57 30.95 12.30
N ILE A 98 -22.55 30.95 13.17
CA ILE A 98 -21.89 32.16 13.65
C ILE A 98 -20.72 32.57 12.74
N THR A 99 -19.72 31.71 12.63
CA THR A 99 -18.49 31.97 11.84
C THR A 99 -18.15 30.80 10.94
N GLY A 100 -17.38 31.08 9.88
CA GLY A 100 -16.90 30.10 8.92
C GLY A 100 -17.65 30.10 7.59
N ILE A 101 -17.09 29.39 6.62
CA ILE A 101 -17.75 29.08 5.35
C ILE A 101 -18.12 27.59 5.29
N LEU A 102 -19.12 27.27 4.46
CA LEU A 102 -19.46 25.88 4.14
C LEU A 102 -18.80 25.53 2.81
N ASP A 103 -17.84 24.62 2.86
CA ASP A 103 -17.11 24.08 1.71
C ASP A 103 -17.21 22.55 1.69
N LYS A 104 -16.45 21.89 0.80
CA LYS A 104 -16.49 20.43 0.65
C LYS A 104 -16.24 19.68 1.97
N ALA A 105 -15.49 20.23 2.91
CA ALA A 105 -15.26 19.60 4.21
C ALA A 105 -16.52 19.55 5.10
N GLN A 106 -17.51 20.43 4.84
CA GLN A 106 -18.74 20.51 5.63
C GLN A 106 -19.94 19.87 4.96
N ILE A 107 -20.08 20.06 3.64
CA ILE A 107 -21.25 19.60 2.86
C ILE A 107 -20.94 18.40 1.95
N GLY A 108 -19.66 18.13 1.69
CA GLY A 108 -19.23 17.02 0.86
C GLY A 108 -19.05 15.72 1.65
N PRO A 109 -18.52 14.66 1.00
CA PRO A 109 -18.24 13.38 1.65
C PRO A 109 -16.99 13.49 2.56
N ALA A 110 -17.12 14.20 3.68
CA ALA A 110 -16.06 14.44 4.64
C ALA A 110 -16.53 14.07 6.07
N GLY A 111 -15.67 13.35 6.79
CA GLY A 111 -15.95 12.96 8.18
C GLY A 111 -15.95 14.15 9.13
N GLY A 112 -16.96 14.25 10.01
CA GLY A 112 -17.08 15.34 10.99
C GLY A 112 -17.54 16.70 10.43
N GLY A 113 -18.01 16.75 9.18
CA GLY A 113 -18.65 17.92 8.61
C GLY A 113 -20.11 18.09 9.05
N LEU A 114 -20.71 19.25 8.79
CA LEU A 114 -22.10 19.59 9.14
C LEU A 114 -23.12 18.49 8.79
N ILE A 115 -23.07 17.92 7.59
CA ILE A 115 -24.05 16.89 7.17
C ILE A 115 -23.90 15.63 8.01
N HIS A 116 -22.67 15.21 8.28
CA HIS A 116 -22.39 14.04 9.11
C HIS A 116 -22.77 14.30 10.57
N SER A 117 -22.50 15.48 11.11
CA SER A 117 -22.93 15.86 12.46
C SER A 117 -24.45 15.88 12.59
N VAL A 118 -25.18 16.32 11.55
CA VAL A 118 -26.66 16.24 11.53
C VAL A 118 -27.15 14.80 11.41
N HIS A 119 -26.46 13.96 10.64
CA HIS A 119 -26.75 12.52 10.57
C HIS A 119 -26.64 11.86 11.95
N GLU A 120 -25.59 12.20 12.69
CA GLU A 120 -25.35 11.69 14.05
C GLU A 120 -26.45 12.12 15.02
N VAL A 121 -26.73 13.42 15.08
CA VAL A 121 -27.55 14.04 16.13
C VAL A 121 -29.05 13.94 15.84
N TYR A 122 -29.46 14.05 14.58
CA TYR A 122 -30.87 14.05 14.15
C TYR A 122 -31.28 12.83 13.33
N GLY A 123 -30.34 11.92 13.04
CA GLY A 123 -30.57 10.71 12.28
C GLY A 123 -30.48 10.87 10.75
N PRO A 124 -30.44 9.75 10.02
CA PRO A 124 -30.19 9.72 8.58
C PRO A 124 -31.27 10.43 7.74
N ALA A 125 -32.53 10.32 8.14
CA ALA A 125 -33.64 10.95 7.42
C ALA A 125 -33.52 12.48 7.40
N THR A 126 -33.12 13.08 8.52
CA THR A 126 -32.95 14.54 8.64
C THR A 126 -31.74 15.03 7.84
N ALA A 127 -30.63 14.27 7.85
CA ALA A 127 -29.46 14.57 7.03
C ALA A 127 -29.76 14.51 5.53
N GLY A 128 -30.50 13.49 5.07
CA GLY A 128 -30.95 13.38 3.67
C GLY A 128 -31.87 14.54 3.25
N LYS A 129 -32.77 14.97 4.14
CA LYS A 129 -33.58 16.19 3.93
C LYS A 129 -32.71 17.44 3.82
N LEU A 130 -31.74 17.61 4.72
CA LEU A 130 -30.82 18.76 4.70
C LEU A 130 -30.02 18.82 3.39
N LEU A 131 -29.47 17.70 2.92
CA LEU A 131 -28.78 17.62 1.62
C LEU A 131 -29.69 18.08 0.47
N SER A 132 -30.93 17.58 0.43
CA SER A 132 -31.90 17.96 -0.60
C SER A 132 -32.26 19.44 -0.55
N ILE A 133 -32.42 20.00 0.66
CA ILE A 133 -32.72 21.43 0.86
C ILE A 133 -31.54 22.29 0.42
N LEU A 134 -30.30 21.94 0.81
CA LEU A 134 -29.10 22.66 0.38
C LEU A 134 -28.90 22.58 -1.13
N GLY A 135 -29.13 21.42 -1.74
CA GLY A 135 -29.08 21.27 -3.20
C GLY A 135 -30.01 22.24 -3.92
N ARG A 136 -31.27 22.35 -3.48
CA ARG A 136 -32.24 23.32 -4.02
C ARG A 136 -31.84 24.76 -3.74
N LEU A 137 -31.40 25.06 -2.52
CA LEU A 137 -30.97 26.41 -2.12
C LEU A 137 -29.82 26.91 -2.98
N LEU A 138 -28.74 26.13 -3.08
CA LEU A 138 -27.54 26.50 -3.80
C LEU A 138 -27.80 26.56 -5.30
N THR A 139 -28.64 25.67 -5.84
CA THR A 139 -29.11 25.74 -7.22
C THR A 139 -29.87 27.04 -7.47
N LYS A 140 -30.83 27.41 -6.62
CA LYS A 140 -31.57 28.67 -6.79
C LYS A 140 -30.66 29.89 -6.63
N TYR A 141 -29.75 29.86 -5.67
CA TYR A 141 -28.76 30.92 -5.48
C TYR A 141 -27.87 31.10 -6.71
N LEU A 142 -27.43 30.00 -7.34
CA LEU A 142 -26.64 30.04 -8.57
C LEU A 142 -27.43 30.62 -9.75
N HIS A 143 -28.73 30.33 -9.86
CA HIS A 143 -29.59 30.97 -10.86
C HIS A 143 -29.76 32.48 -10.64
N MET A 144 -29.77 32.94 -9.37
CA MET A 144 -29.87 34.37 -9.04
C MET A 144 -28.53 35.09 -9.21
N ARG A 145 -27.44 34.42 -8.85
CA ARG A 145 -26.07 34.92 -8.92
C ARG A 145 -25.20 33.85 -9.57
N ALA A 146 -24.96 34.02 -10.86
CA ALA A 146 -24.14 33.12 -11.64
C ALA A 146 -22.69 33.03 -11.11
N PHE A 147 -22.01 31.98 -11.54
CA PHE A 147 -20.59 31.75 -11.30
C PHE A 147 -19.90 31.59 -12.67
N THR A 148 -18.76 32.24 -12.86
CA THR A 148 -18.01 32.20 -14.13
C THR A 148 -16.52 32.18 -13.86
N CYS A 149 -15.74 31.48 -14.68
CA CYS A 149 -14.29 31.46 -14.62
C CYS A 149 -13.75 31.99 -15.95
N GLY A 150 -12.96 33.07 -15.90
CA GLY A 150 -12.47 33.78 -17.08
C GLY A 150 -10.95 33.73 -17.23
N MET A 151 -10.45 34.27 -18.34
CA MET A 151 -9.00 34.33 -18.61
C MET A 151 -8.25 35.22 -17.59
N ASP A 152 -8.91 36.23 -17.06
CA ASP A 152 -8.38 37.15 -16.06
C ASP A 152 -8.16 36.50 -14.68
N ASP A 153 -8.83 35.38 -14.38
CA ASP A 153 -8.59 34.58 -13.18
C ASP A 153 -7.26 33.80 -13.24
N LEU A 154 -6.69 33.63 -14.43
CA LEU A 154 -5.48 32.84 -14.69
C LEU A 154 -4.21 33.69 -14.83
N ARG A 155 -4.36 35.01 -15.01
CA ARG A 155 -3.26 35.91 -15.32
C ARG A 155 -2.45 36.28 -14.09
N LEU A 156 -1.12 36.22 -14.23
CA LEU A 156 -0.20 36.80 -13.26
C LEU A 156 -0.07 38.32 -13.45
N THR A 157 0.28 39.02 -12.37
CA THR A 157 0.68 40.43 -12.39
C THR A 157 2.02 40.58 -13.10
N PRO A 158 2.36 41.77 -13.63
CA PRO A 158 3.66 42.01 -14.24
C PRO A 158 4.85 41.74 -13.30
N GLU A 159 4.67 41.97 -12.00
CA GLU A 159 5.66 41.67 -10.97
C GLU A 159 5.77 40.16 -10.73
N GLY A 160 4.65 39.45 -10.59
CA GLY A 160 4.63 37.99 -10.46
C GLY A 160 5.27 37.30 -11.66
N GLU A 161 5.03 37.81 -12.87
CA GLU A 161 5.64 37.28 -14.10
C GLU A 161 7.16 37.51 -14.13
N LYS A 162 7.65 38.67 -13.68
CA LYS A 162 9.09 38.93 -13.56
C LYS A 162 9.75 38.00 -12.55
N THR A 163 9.12 37.81 -11.39
CA THR A 163 9.60 36.88 -10.36
C THR A 163 9.64 35.44 -10.89
N ARG A 164 8.59 35.02 -11.59
CA ARG A 164 8.52 33.69 -12.25
C ARG A 164 9.70 33.48 -13.21
N ILE A 165 9.96 34.44 -14.09
CA ILE A 165 11.05 34.38 -15.07
C ILE A 165 12.42 34.36 -14.36
N ALA A 166 12.59 35.16 -13.30
CA ALA A 166 13.82 35.18 -12.51
C ALA A 166 14.10 33.82 -11.87
N THR A 167 13.12 33.23 -11.19
CA THR A 167 13.26 31.89 -10.57
C THR A 167 13.46 30.80 -11.63
N LEU A 168 12.82 30.92 -12.80
CA LEU A 168 13.00 29.97 -13.90
C LEU A 168 14.39 30.04 -14.55
N SER A 169 15.11 31.15 -14.41
CA SER A 169 16.48 31.25 -14.94
C SER A 169 17.45 30.28 -14.28
N ASP A 170 17.16 29.87 -13.03
CA ASP A 170 17.94 28.86 -12.30
C ASP A 170 17.79 27.46 -12.91
N ALA A 171 16.71 27.18 -13.64
CA ALA A 171 16.45 25.89 -14.28
C ALA A 171 17.56 25.44 -15.25
N GLY A 172 18.22 26.40 -15.92
CA GLY A 172 19.28 26.11 -16.87
C GLY A 172 20.56 25.58 -16.20
N LYS A 173 20.80 25.90 -14.92
CA LYS A 173 22.02 25.51 -14.20
C LYS A 173 21.87 24.20 -13.44
N ILE A 174 20.66 23.95 -12.92
CA ILE A 174 20.36 22.79 -12.07
C ILE A 174 20.76 21.47 -12.73
N GLY A 175 20.45 21.31 -14.01
CA GLY A 175 20.74 20.06 -14.71
C GLY A 175 22.24 19.77 -14.82
N LEU A 176 23.05 20.79 -15.13
CA LEU A 176 24.51 20.62 -15.17
C LEU A 176 25.10 20.38 -13.77
N GLU A 177 24.62 21.07 -12.75
CA GLU A 177 25.08 20.87 -11.36
C GLU A 177 24.81 19.45 -10.88
N VAL A 178 23.61 18.90 -11.16
CA VAL A 178 23.25 17.54 -10.76
C VAL A 178 24.00 16.50 -11.58
N ALA A 179 24.17 16.71 -12.88
CA ALA A 179 24.94 15.81 -13.73
C ALA A 179 26.42 15.76 -13.31
N ALA A 180 27.04 16.92 -13.07
CA ALA A 180 28.41 17.01 -12.57
C ALA A 180 28.55 16.38 -11.18
N LYS A 181 27.56 16.57 -10.31
CA LYS A 181 27.48 15.90 -8.99
C LYS A 181 27.48 14.39 -9.09
N TYR A 182 26.59 13.85 -9.92
CA TYR A 182 26.39 12.42 -10.03
C TYR A 182 27.62 11.70 -10.58
N VAL A 183 28.37 12.37 -11.44
CA VAL A 183 29.58 11.86 -12.09
C VAL A 183 30.87 12.19 -11.30
N SER A 184 30.75 12.82 -10.13
CA SER A 184 31.88 13.24 -9.28
C SER A 184 32.84 14.23 -9.96
N LEU A 185 32.31 15.13 -10.80
CA LEU A 185 33.05 16.19 -11.47
C LEU A 185 32.74 17.60 -10.90
N GLU A 186 32.14 17.70 -9.71
CA GLU A 186 31.77 19.00 -9.09
C GLU A 186 32.96 19.97 -8.99
N ASP A 187 34.12 19.45 -8.58
CA ASP A 187 35.33 20.24 -8.33
C ASP A 187 35.89 20.89 -9.60
N GLN A 188 35.67 20.28 -10.76
CA GLN A 188 36.20 20.73 -12.04
C GLN A 188 35.30 21.78 -12.71
N LYS A 189 34.07 22.00 -12.20
CA LYS A 189 33.04 22.87 -12.80
C LYS A 189 32.96 22.69 -14.33
N PRO A 190 32.69 21.48 -14.80
CA PRO A 190 32.68 21.16 -16.22
C PRO A 190 31.67 22.03 -16.97
N THR A 191 32.00 22.37 -18.20
CA THR A 191 31.07 23.09 -19.10
C THR A 191 30.18 22.07 -19.82
N GLU A 192 29.02 22.48 -20.35
CA GLU A 192 28.09 21.58 -21.06
C GLU A 192 28.70 20.81 -22.25
N THR A 193 29.84 21.28 -22.78
CA THR A 193 30.56 20.68 -23.91
C THR A 193 31.82 19.94 -23.48
N ASP A 194 32.04 19.77 -22.19
CA ASP A 194 33.21 19.06 -21.69
C ASP A 194 33.15 17.58 -22.09
N GLN A 195 34.21 17.12 -22.75
CA GLN A 195 34.24 15.80 -23.36
C GLN A 195 34.28 14.69 -22.31
N GLU A 196 34.89 14.95 -21.15
CA GLU A 196 34.91 14.00 -20.04
C GLU A 196 33.51 13.82 -19.43
N LEU A 197 32.75 14.91 -19.27
CA LEU A 197 31.37 14.83 -18.79
C LEU A 197 30.49 14.01 -19.74
N LEU A 198 30.62 14.24 -21.05
CA LEU A 198 29.82 13.52 -22.06
C LEU A 198 30.14 12.01 -22.07
N ASN A 199 31.41 11.62 -21.99
CA ASN A 199 31.80 10.20 -21.95
C ASN A 199 31.19 9.50 -20.72
N ARG A 200 31.23 10.14 -19.56
CA ARG A 200 30.67 9.58 -18.33
C ARG A 200 29.14 9.51 -18.36
N LEU A 201 28.48 10.50 -18.97
CA LEU A 201 27.03 10.45 -19.17
C LEU A 201 26.62 9.35 -20.15
N GLU A 202 27.46 9.04 -21.14
CA GLU A 202 27.26 7.86 -21.99
C GLU A 202 27.38 6.56 -21.20
N ASP A 203 28.36 6.45 -20.29
CA ASP A 203 28.50 5.29 -19.40
C ASP A 203 27.29 5.15 -18.46
N VAL A 204 26.75 6.26 -17.96
CA VAL A 204 25.53 6.28 -17.15
C VAL A 204 24.31 5.84 -17.97
N MET A 205 24.16 6.31 -19.21
CA MET A 205 23.03 5.94 -20.07
C MET A 205 23.00 4.43 -20.40
N ARG A 206 24.17 3.80 -20.53
CA ARG A 206 24.28 2.37 -20.85
C ARG A 206 23.94 1.46 -19.66
N ASP A 207 23.88 2.02 -18.46
CA ASP A 207 23.62 1.30 -17.21
C ASP A 207 22.30 1.78 -16.61
N ASP A 208 21.31 0.88 -16.62
CA ASP A 208 19.95 1.23 -16.22
C ASP A 208 19.86 1.72 -14.75
N SER A 209 20.64 1.12 -13.86
CA SER A 209 20.68 1.49 -12.44
C SER A 209 21.27 2.90 -12.26
N LYS A 210 22.36 3.20 -12.97
CA LYS A 210 22.98 4.52 -12.93
C LYS A 210 22.06 5.59 -13.53
N GLN A 211 21.42 5.28 -14.65
CA GLN A 211 20.47 6.18 -15.28
C GLN A 211 19.28 6.48 -14.36
N ALA A 212 18.74 5.46 -13.67
CA ALA A 212 17.68 5.63 -12.68
C ALA A 212 18.13 6.53 -11.51
N GLY A 213 19.35 6.33 -11.00
CA GLY A 213 19.92 7.17 -9.95
C GLY A 213 20.07 8.64 -10.35
N LEU A 214 20.55 8.90 -11.58
CA LEU A 214 20.63 10.25 -12.12
C LEU A 214 19.24 10.89 -12.25
N ASP A 215 18.26 10.14 -12.75
CA ASP A 215 16.90 10.63 -12.95
C ASP A 215 16.20 10.99 -11.64
N ALA A 216 16.39 10.18 -10.60
CA ALA A 216 15.86 10.44 -9.27
C ALA A 216 16.39 11.76 -8.67
N LEU A 217 17.71 12.00 -8.75
CA LEU A 217 18.32 13.24 -8.26
C LEU A 217 17.85 14.47 -9.05
N MET A 218 17.72 14.33 -10.37
CA MET A 218 17.20 15.37 -11.24
C MET A 218 15.74 15.71 -10.91
N ASN A 219 14.88 14.70 -10.75
CA ASN A 219 13.48 14.88 -10.37
C ASN A 219 13.34 15.56 -9.00
N ALA A 220 14.14 15.15 -8.00
CA ALA A 220 14.12 15.75 -6.67
C ALA A 220 14.49 17.24 -6.68
N ARG A 221 15.50 17.63 -7.47
CA ARG A 221 15.88 19.05 -7.64
C ARG A 221 14.85 19.82 -8.46
N ALA A 222 14.31 19.23 -9.52
CA ALA A 222 13.24 19.81 -10.35
C ALA A 222 11.98 20.11 -9.51
N GLY A 223 11.61 19.21 -8.60
CA GLY A 223 10.49 19.36 -7.68
C GLY A 223 10.67 20.58 -6.76
N LYS A 224 11.87 20.74 -6.16
CA LYS A 224 12.18 21.92 -5.32
C LYS A 224 12.04 23.23 -6.09
N LEU A 225 12.49 23.26 -7.34
CA LEU A 225 12.33 24.43 -8.21
C LEU A 225 10.84 24.74 -8.46
N SER A 226 10.04 23.74 -8.83
CA SER A 226 8.59 23.92 -9.06
C SER A 226 7.86 24.42 -7.83
N THR A 227 8.20 23.93 -6.63
CA THR A 227 7.63 24.42 -5.37
C THR A 227 8.04 25.87 -5.08
N SER A 228 9.30 26.23 -5.34
CA SER A 228 9.77 27.62 -5.20
C SER A 228 9.01 28.58 -6.11
N ILE A 229 8.79 28.20 -7.38
CA ILE A 229 8.01 28.99 -8.35
C ILE A 229 6.56 29.15 -7.87
N THR A 230 5.96 28.06 -7.40
CA THR A 230 4.57 28.04 -6.91
C THR A 230 4.40 29.02 -5.75
N ASN A 231 5.28 28.97 -4.75
CA ASN A 231 5.23 29.84 -3.58
C ASN A 231 5.51 31.31 -3.92
N ALA A 232 6.37 31.58 -4.91
CA ALA A 232 6.68 32.93 -5.36
C ALA A 232 5.53 33.56 -6.17
N CYS A 233 4.78 32.77 -6.94
CA CYS A 233 3.77 33.27 -7.88
C CYS A 233 2.34 33.18 -7.33
N LEU A 234 2.00 32.14 -6.58
CA LEU A 234 0.64 31.86 -6.12
C LEU A 234 0.57 31.93 -4.59
N PRO A 235 -0.38 32.68 -4.00
CA PRO A 235 -1.45 33.43 -4.64
C PRO A 235 -1.13 34.88 -5.01
N GLN A 236 -0.11 35.49 -4.40
CA GLN A 236 0.09 36.94 -4.42
C GLN A 236 0.38 37.50 -5.82
N GLY A 237 0.97 36.69 -6.70
CA GLY A 237 1.30 37.08 -8.06
C GLY A 237 0.12 37.06 -9.04
N LEU A 238 -1.11 36.76 -8.64
CA LEU A 238 -2.29 36.81 -9.53
C LEU A 238 -2.91 38.20 -9.62
N VAL A 239 -3.43 38.54 -10.81
CA VAL A 239 -4.15 39.81 -11.04
C VAL A 239 -5.41 39.89 -10.18
N LYS A 240 -6.20 38.82 -10.19
CA LYS A 240 -7.34 38.66 -9.29
C LYS A 240 -6.94 37.82 -8.10
N GLN A 241 -7.19 38.36 -6.92
CA GLN A 241 -7.00 37.64 -5.66
C GLN A 241 -8.28 36.93 -5.24
N PHE A 242 -8.13 35.89 -4.43
CA PHE A 242 -9.23 35.33 -3.65
C PHE A 242 -9.86 36.44 -2.78
N PRO A 243 -11.19 36.52 -2.63
CA PRO A 243 -12.25 35.61 -3.09
C PRO A 243 -12.84 35.96 -4.47
N HIS A 244 -12.28 36.92 -5.20
CA HIS A 244 -12.80 37.33 -6.52
C HIS A 244 -12.31 36.46 -7.67
N ASN A 245 -11.16 35.81 -7.50
CA ASN A 245 -10.63 34.82 -8.43
C ASN A 245 -11.42 33.52 -8.37
N GLN A 246 -12.16 33.21 -9.43
CA GLN A 246 -13.06 32.05 -9.43
C GLN A 246 -12.32 30.72 -9.65
N MET A 247 -11.18 30.72 -10.35
CA MET A 247 -10.32 29.54 -10.46
C MET A 247 -9.80 29.13 -9.07
N GLN A 248 -9.29 30.10 -8.29
CA GLN A 248 -8.86 29.83 -6.92
C GLN A 248 -10.01 29.43 -6.01
N ASN A 249 -11.19 30.04 -6.15
CA ASN A 249 -12.36 29.62 -5.38
C ASN A 249 -12.69 28.15 -5.60
N MET A 250 -12.66 27.65 -6.85
CA MET A 250 -12.93 26.23 -7.14
C MET A 250 -11.89 25.29 -6.53
N THR A 251 -10.61 25.63 -6.64
CA THR A 251 -9.52 24.76 -6.18
C THR A 251 -9.36 24.78 -4.66
N VAL A 252 -9.53 25.95 -4.01
CA VAL A 252 -9.34 26.10 -2.56
C VAL A 252 -10.54 25.57 -1.78
N SER A 253 -11.77 25.72 -2.30
CA SER A 253 -12.98 25.16 -1.67
C SER A 253 -13.18 23.66 -1.92
N GLY A 254 -12.35 23.06 -2.77
CA GLY A 254 -12.46 21.65 -3.16
C GLY A 254 -13.62 21.35 -4.13
N ALA A 255 -14.24 22.36 -4.74
CA ALA A 255 -15.35 22.18 -5.67
C ALA A 255 -14.94 21.41 -6.94
N LYS A 256 -13.86 21.85 -7.60
CA LYS A 256 -13.26 21.14 -8.74
C LYS A 256 -11.81 21.56 -8.96
N GLY A 257 -10.95 20.58 -9.24
CA GLY A 257 -9.52 20.79 -9.41
C GLY A 257 -8.77 21.00 -8.09
N SER A 258 -7.45 21.09 -8.19
CA SER A 258 -6.54 21.28 -7.06
C SER A 258 -5.63 22.50 -7.27
N ALA A 259 -4.89 22.87 -6.21
CA ALA A 259 -3.85 23.90 -6.33
C ALA A 259 -2.80 23.56 -7.39
N VAL A 260 -2.53 22.26 -7.61
CA VAL A 260 -1.64 21.79 -8.68
C VAL A 260 -2.19 22.17 -10.05
N ASN A 261 -3.49 21.97 -10.32
CA ASN A 261 -4.10 22.37 -11.59
C ASN A 261 -3.97 23.88 -11.85
N ALA A 262 -4.21 24.70 -10.83
CA ALA A 262 -4.04 26.15 -10.94
C ALA A 262 -2.57 26.54 -11.22
N ASN A 263 -1.63 25.81 -10.63
CA ASN A 263 -0.19 25.99 -10.86
C ASN A 263 0.23 25.61 -12.29
N LEU A 264 -0.22 24.47 -12.81
CA LEU A 264 0.08 24.02 -14.18
C LEU A 264 -0.42 25.02 -15.24
N ILE A 265 -1.56 25.67 -14.96
CA ILE A 265 -2.13 26.66 -15.87
C ILE A 265 -1.38 28.00 -15.79
N SER A 266 -1.05 28.47 -14.58
CA SER A 266 -0.61 29.85 -14.35
C SER A 266 0.91 30.01 -14.20
N CYS A 267 1.65 28.98 -13.79
CA CYS A 267 3.08 29.06 -13.48
C CYS A 267 3.95 28.26 -14.46
N ASN A 268 3.89 26.94 -14.38
CA ASN A 268 4.66 25.99 -15.20
C ASN A 268 4.06 24.58 -15.09
N LEU A 269 4.27 23.74 -16.11
CA LEU A 269 3.87 22.32 -16.05
C LEU A 269 4.81 21.48 -15.16
N GLY A 270 6.10 21.81 -15.13
CA GLY A 270 7.09 21.09 -14.33
C GLY A 270 7.58 19.80 -15.00
N GLN A 271 8.17 18.91 -14.19
CA GLN A 271 8.78 17.66 -14.67
C GLN A 271 7.71 16.67 -15.15
N GLN A 272 7.84 16.16 -16.37
CA GLN A 272 7.10 14.98 -16.82
C GLN A 272 7.85 13.73 -16.37
N VAL A 273 7.17 12.87 -15.62
CA VAL A 273 7.70 11.61 -15.09
C VAL A 273 7.01 10.49 -15.84
N LEU A 274 7.79 9.49 -16.29
CA LEU A 274 7.31 8.30 -16.99
C LEU A 274 7.81 7.07 -16.23
N GLU A 275 6.91 6.19 -15.76
CA GLU A 275 7.24 4.99 -14.98
C GLU A 275 8.17 5.29 -13.77
N GLY A 276 7.98 6.44 -13.12
CA GLY A 276 8.84 6.91 -12.02
C GLY A 276 10.20 7.50 -12.45
N ARG A 277 10.53 7.43 -13.74
CA ARG A 277 11.78 7.93 -14.34
C ARG A 277 11.53 9.21 -15.14
N ARG A 278 12.59 9.76 -15.73
CA ARG A 278 12.47 10.89 -16.66
C ARG A 278 12.13 10.41 -18.07
N VAL A 279 12.01 11.35 -18.99
CA VAL A 279 11.84 11.05 -20.41
C VAL A 279 12.96 10.12 -20.89
N PRO A 280 12.63 9.01 -21.57
CA PRO A 280 13.62 8.06 -22.05
C PRO A 280 14.55 8.67 -23.08
N LEU A 281 15.80 8.18 -23.08
CA LEU A 281 16.82 8.56 -24.06
C LEU A 281 16.85 7.54 -25.21
N MET A 282 17.06 8.04 -26.43
CA MET A 282 17.39 7.21 -27.58
C MET A 282 18.83 6.67 -27.43
N VAL A 283 19.16 5.60 -28.17
CA VAL A 283 20.53 5.02 -28.24
C VAL A 283 21.60 6.07 -28.59
N SER A 284 21.22 7.15 -29.27
CA SER A 284 22.11 8.28 -29.58
C SER A 284 22.38 9.24 -28.41
N GLY A 285 21.87 8.97 -27.21
CA GLY A 285 21.97 9.87 -26.04
C GLY A 285 21.02 11.06 -26.09
N LYS A 286 20.08 11.09 -27.03
CA LYS A 286 19.13 12.21 -27.24
C LYS A 286 17.74 11.84 -26.74
N SER A 287 17.07 12.76 -26.04
CA SER A 287 15.65 12.61 -25.72
C SER A 287 14.73 12.94 -26.90
N LEU A 288 15.11 13.93 -27.73
CA LEU A 288 14.48 14.23 -29.02
C LEU A 288 15.51 14.61 -30.07
N PRO A 289 15.21 14.46 -31.38
CA PRO A 289 16.13 14.81 -32.47
C PRO A 289 16.62 16.27 -32.44
N CYS A 290 15.84 17.17 -31.85
CA CYS A 290 16.16 18.60 -31.72
C CYS A 290 17.10 18.93 -30.55
N PHE A 291 17.34 18.00 -29.63
CA PHE A 291 18.31 18.17 -28.55
C PHE A 291 19.67 17.61 -28.94
N LYS A 292 20.71 18.17 -28.33
CA LYS A 292 22.09 17.66 -28.45
C LYS A 292 22.20 16.31 -27.71
N PRO A 293 23.11 15.42 -28.12
CA PRO A 293 23.41 14.21 -27.35
C PRO A 293 23.82 14.58 -25.92
N PHE A 294 23.30 13.86 -24.92
CA PHE A 294 23.59 14.05 -23.51
C PHE A 294 23.38 15.49 -23.02
N ASP A 295 22.32 16.14 -23.51
CA ASP A 295 21.96 17.49 -23.08
C ASP A 295 21.64 17.52 -21.58
N THR A 296 22.47 18.23 -20.82
CA THR A 296 22.31 18.38 -19.37
C THR A 296 21.21 19.37 -19.00
N HIS A 297 20.64 20.09 -19.97
CA HIS A 297 19.56 21.03 -19.69
C HIS A 297 18.29 20.29 -19.22
N ILE A 298 17.71 20.72 -18.10
CA ILE A 298 16.57 20.04 -17.47
C ILE A 298 15.35 19.90 -18.41
N ARG A 299 15.16 20.87 -19.31
CA ARG A 299 14.14 20.83 -20.39
C ARG A 299 14.31 19.63 -21.34
N ALA A 300 15.54 19.27 -21.71
CA ALA A 300 15.79 18.09 -22.53
C ALA A 300 15.38 16.80 -21.79
N GLY A 301 15.42 16.85 -20.46
CA GLY A 301 14.95 15.80 -19.55
C GLY A 301 13.46 15.75 -19.26
N GLY A 302 12.62 16.51 -19.98
CA GLY A 302 11.17 16.52 -19.76
C GLY A 302 10.64 17.58 -18.78
N TYR A 303 11.47 18.53 -18.33
CA TYR A 303 10.98 19.63 -17.50
C TYR A 303 10.38 20.75 -18.33
N ILE A 304 9.06 20.92 -18.23
CA ILE A 304 8.30 21.90 -19.00
C ILE A 304 8.26 23.23 -18.22
N VAL A 305 8.95 24.22 -18.77
CA VAL A 305 9.07 25.57 -18.20
C VAL A 305 7.84 26.43 -18.52
N ASN A 306 7.20 26.15 -19.64
CA ASN A 306 6.00 26.87 -20.06
C ASN A 306 4.75 26.34 -19.34
N ARG A 307 3.66 27.06 -19.53
CA ARG A 307 2.36 26.86 -18.86
C ARG A 307 1.24 26.79 -19.89
N PHE A 308 0.10 26.21 -19.52
CA PHE A 308 -1.04 26.13 -20.45
C PHE A 308 -1.53 27.51 -20.90
N LEU A 309 -1.47 28.54 -20.04
CA LEU A 309 -1.94 29.88 -20.37
C LEU A 309 -1.25 30.51 -21.58
N THR A 310 0.06 30.28 -21.74
CA THR A 310 0.86 30.88 -22.83
C THR A 310 1.18 29.89 -23.95
N GLY A 311 0.74 28.64 -23.81
CA GLY A 311 1.11 27.53 -24.68
C GLY A 311 2.48 26.94 -24.33
N ILE A 312 2.66 25.68 -24.75
CA ILE A 312 3.89 24.89 -24.57
C ILE A 312 4.63 24.76 -25.90
N ARG A 313 5.95 24.65 -25.87
CA ARG A 313 6.77 24.53 -27.09
C ARG A 313 6.61 23.14 -27.72
N PRO A 314 6.91 22.95 -29.02
CA PRO A 314 6.77 21.64 -29.67
C PRO A 314 7.54 20.50 -28.99
N GLN A 315 8.74 20.77 -28.46
CA GLN A 315 9.51 19.75 -27.71
C GLN A 315 8.80 19.34 -26.42
N GLU A 316 8.32 20.33 -25.68
CA GLU A 316 7.62 20.16 -24.41
C GLU A 316 6.25 19.50 -24.61
N TYR A 317 5.56 19.84 -25.71
CA TYR A 317 4.30 19.23 -26.12
C TYR A 317 4.44 17.72 -26.30
N TYR A 318 5.51 17.27 -26.97
CA TYR A 318 5.74 15.85 -27.19
C TYR A 318 5.95 15.08 -25.89
N PHE A 319 6.75 15.61 -24.96
CA PHE A 319 6.93 15.02 -23.64
C PHE A 319 5.65 15.00 -22.81
N HIS A 320 4.84 16.05 -22.91
CA HIS A 320 3.55 16.09 -22.23
C HIS A 320 2.57 15.04 -22.80
N ALA A 321 2.59 14.83 -24.12
CA ALA A 321 1.79 13.79 -24.77
C ALA A 321 2.22 12.38 -24.36
N MET A 322 3.53 12.14 -24.17
CA MET A 322 4.05 10.87 -23.63
C MET A 322 3.46 10.57 -22.24
N ALA A 323 3.54 11.54 -21.32
CA ALA A 323 3.01 11.39 -19.97
C ALA A 323 1.48 11.22 -19.96
N GLY A 324 0.77 11.91 -20.85
CA GLY A 324 -0.68 11.71 -21.03
C GLY A 324 -1.04 10.31 -21.53
N ARG A 325 -0.23 9.74 -22.42
CA ARG A 325 -0.48 8.41 -23.01
C ARG A 325 -0.26 7.27 -22.03
N GLU A 326 0.75 7.37 -21.16
CA GLU A 326 0.96 6.42 -20.06
C GLU A 326 -0.30 6.32 -19.18
N GLY A 327 -0.94 7.46 -18.87
CA GLY A 327 -2.29 7.58 -18.27
C GLY A 327 -3.32 6.61 -18.83
N LEU A 328 -3.43 6.64 -20.14
CA LEU A 328 -4.44 5.90 -20.88
C LEU A 328 -4.09 4.41 -20.97
N ILE A 329 -2.80 4.09 -21.15
CA ILE A 329 -2.31 2.71 -21.19
C ILE A 329 -2.53 2.03 -19.82
N ASP A 330 -2.18 2.70 -18.74
CA ASP A 330 -2.40 2.20 -17.38
C ASP A 330 -3.87 1.94 -17.09
N THR A 331 -4.73 2.87 -17.52
CA THR A 331 -6.19 2.70 -17.39
C THR A 331 -6.66 1.49 -18.19
N ALA A 332 -6.15 1.26 -19.40
CA ALA A 332 -6.57 0.14 -20.23
C ALA A 332 -6.12 -1.23 -19.68
N VAL A 333 -4.88 -1.32 -19.17
CA VAL A 333 -4.30 -2.60 -18.72
C VAL A 333 -4.73 -2.95 -17.29
N LYS A 334 -4.81 -1.96 -16.39
CA LYS A 334 -4.95 -2.24 -14.94
C LYS A 334 -6.42 -2.39 -14.49
N THR A 335 -7.42 -1.93 -15.25
CA THR A 335 -8.83 -1.94 -14.79
C THR A 335 -9.49 -3.32 -14.72
N SER A 336 -9.08 -4.28 -15.55
CA SER A 336 -9.63 -5.66 -15.50
C SER A 336 -9.24 -6.38 -14.21
N ARG A 337 -8.01 -6.15 -13.72
CA ARG A 337 -7.37 -6.90 -12.63
C ARG A 337 -8.05 -6.75 -11.27
N SER A 338 -8.60 -5.57 -10.95
CA SER A 338 -9.29 -5.34 -9.67
C SER A 338 -10.65 -6.04 -9.56
N GLY A 339 -11.33 -6.27 -10.69
CA GLY A 339 -12.68 -6.85 -10.69
C GLY A 339 -12.69 -8.32 -10.28
N TYR A 340 -11.75 -9.11 -10.78
CA TYR A 340 -11.62 -10.52 -10.43
C TYR A 340 -11.24 -10.70 -8.95
N LEU A 341 -10.30 -9.91 -8.43
CA LEU A 341 -9.95 -9.89 -7.01
C LEU A 341 -11.17 -9.64 -6.10
N GLN A 342 -12.01 -8.66 -6.46
CA GLN A 342 -13.23 -8.36 -5.72
C GLN A 342 -14.22 -9.54 -5.75
N ARG A 343 -14.39 -10.19 -6.91
CA ARG A 343 -15.25 -11.38 -7.04
C ARG A 343 -14.78 -12.51 -6.14
N CYS A 344 -13.48 -12.81 -6.12
CA CYS A 344 -12.91 -13.89 -5.30
C CYS A 344 -13.15 -13.64 -3.80
N LEU A 345 -12.87 -12.42 -3.33
CA LEU A 345 -13.13 -12.03 -1.94
C LEU A 345 -14.62 -12.18 -1.58
N ILE A 346 -15.51 -11.60 -2.40
CA ILE A 346 -16.96 -11.63 -2.16
C ILE A 346 -17.47 -13.07 -2.14
N LYS A 347 -17.08 -13.90 -3.11
CA LYS A 347 -17.59 -15.26 -3.22
C LYS A 347 -17.21 -16.12 -2.03
N VAL A 348 -15.95 -16.04 -1.62
CA VAL A 348 -15.41 -16.83 -0.51
C VAL A 348 -15.99 -16.38 0.83
N MET A 349 -16.24 -15.08 0.99
CA MET A 349 -16.73 -14.48 2.25
C MET A 349 -18.25 -14.25 2.27
N GLU A 350 -19.01 -14.74 1.29
CA GLU A 350 -20.44 -14.43 1.14
C GLU A 350 -21.29 -14.94 2.31
N GLY A 351 -20.85 -16.04 2.93
CA GLY A 351 -21.51 -16.68 4.05
C GLY A 351 -21.21 -16.04 5.42
N LEU A 352 -20.23 -15.15 5.51
CA LEU A 352 -19.79 -14.57 6.79
C LEU A 352 -20.76 -13.49 7.27
N LYS A 353 -21.35 -13.74 8.44
CA LYS A 353 -22.27 -12.80 9.10
C LYS A 353 -22.02 -12.73 10.59
N VAL A 354 -22.50 -11.66 11.21
CA VAL A 354 -22.54 -11.53 12.67
C VAL A 354 -23.70 -12.35 13.22
N GLU A 355 -23.45 -13.19 14.22
CA GLU A 355 -24.49 -13.95 14.92
C GLU A 355 -25.05 -13.18 16.12
N PHE A 356 -26.18 -13.66 16.67
CA PHE A 356 -26.84 -13.03 17.83
C PHE A 356 -25.98 -12.99 19.10
N ASP A 357 -24.93 -13.80 19.17
CA ASP A 357 -23.93 -13.81 20.25
C ASP A 357 -22.77 -12.83 19.99
N THR A 358 -22.82 -12.01 18.93
CA THR A 358 -21.79 -11.06 18.44
C THR A 358 -20.54 -11.69 17.80
N SER A 359 -20.48 -13.02 17.72
CA SER A 359 -19.42 -13.71 16.96
C SER A 359 -19.65 -13.58 15.45
N VAL A 360 -18.56 -13.67 14.67
CA VAL A 360 -18.63 -13.74 13.21
C VAL A 360 -18.47 -15.19 12.81
N ARG A 361 -19.46 -15.72 12.10
CA ARG A 361 -19.50 -17.11 11.66
C ARG A 361 -19.77 -17.24 10.17
N ASP A 362 -19.26 -18.32 9.61
CA ASP A 362 -19.59 -18.74 8.25
C ASP A 362 -20.92 -19.52 8.25
N SER A 363 -21.47 -19.80 7.06
CA SER A 363 -22.81 -20.38 6.88
C SER A 363 -22.95 -21.79 7.43
N ASP A 364 -21.84 -22.53 7.54
CA ASP A 364 -21.75 -23.87 8.15
C ASP A 364 -21.72 -23.82 9.70
N GLY A 365 -21.63 -22.63 10.28
CA GLY A 365 -21.51 -22.40 11.72
C GLY A 365 -20.08 -22.32 12.25
N SER A 366 -19.07 -22.46 11.38
CA SER A 366 -17.66 -22.27 11.71
C SER A 366 -17.41 -20.85 12.20
N MET A 367 -16.75 -20.71 13.35
CA MET A 367 -16.46 -19.40 13.95
C MET A 367 -15.16 -18.85 13.39
N ILE A 368 -15.20 -17.62 12.86
CA ILE A 368 -14.03 -16.92 12.31
C ILE A 368 -13.52 -15.87 13.30
N GLN A 369 -14.42 -15.07 13.90
CA GLN A 369 -14.06 -14.12 14.95
C GLN A 369 -14.98 -14.29 16.16
N PHE A 370 -14.44 -14.15 17.36
CA PHE A 370 -15.22 -14.15 18.60
C PHE A 370 -16.09 -12.90 18.74
N ILE A 371 -15.58 -11.76 18.25
CA ILE A 371 -16.28 -10.49 18.22
C ILE A 371 -15.83 -9.76 16.95
N TYR A 372 -16.79 -9.16 16.23
CA TYR A 372 -16.47 -8.45 14.99
C TYR A 372 -15.45 -7.35 15.24
N GLY A 373 -14.30 -7.41 14.55
CA GLY A 373 -13.31 -6.35 14.61
C GLY A 373 -12.67 -6.13 15.99
N GLU A 374 -12.66 -7.14 16.87
CA GLU A 374 -12.11 -7.12 18.24
C GLU A 374 -12.85 -6.21 19.25
N ASP A 375 -13.76 -5.35 18.80
CA ASP A 375 -14.52 -4.42 19.66
C ASP A 375 -16.05 -4.43 19.46
N GLY A 376 -16.53 -5.15 18.43
CA GLY A 376 -17.95 -5.32 18.12
C GLY A 376 -18.62 -4.10 17.51
N LEU A 377 -17.86 -3.07 17.13
CA LEU A 377 -18.43 -1.82 16.61
C LEU A 377 -18.70 -1.87 15.10
N ASP A 378 -19.79 -1.24 14.69
CA ASP A 378 -20.10 -0.98 13.30
C ASP A 378 -19.22 0.16 12.76
N VAL A 379 -18.56 -0.07 11.62
CA VAL A 379 -17.67 0.89 10.96
C VAL A 379 -18.40 2.19 10.60
N THR A 380 -19.70 2.12 10.33
CA THR A 380 -20.52 3.29 9.94
C THR A 380 -20.92 4.17 11.13
N LYS A 381 -20.88 3.65 12.37
CA LYS A 381 -21.40 4.32 13.58
C LYS A 381 -20.29 4.85 14.52
N GLN A 382 -19.02 4.61 14.22
CA GLN A 382 -17.90 4.90 15.15
C GLN A 382 -17.34 6.34 15.10
N LYS A 383 -17.58 7.13 14.05
CA LYS A 383 -16.80 8.37 13.80
C LYS A 383 -16.88 9.39 14.93
N HIS A 384 -18.08 9.64 15.47
CA HIS A 384 -18.30 10.58 16.57
C HIS A 384 -18.19 9.91 17.96
N LEU A 385 -17.97 8.59 18.03
CA LEU A 385 -17.96 7.85 19.29
C LEU A 385 -16.89 8.35 20.26
N THR A 386 -15.73 8.76 19.74
CA THR A 386 -14.61 9.32 20.53
C THR A 386 -14.61 10.85 20.60
N ASP A 387 -15.51 11.53 19.89
CA ASP A 387 -15.67 12.99 19.95
C ASP A 387 -16.60 13.37 21.12
N PHE A 388 -16.08 13.19 22.33
CA PHE A 388 -16.83 13.45 23.56
C PHE A 388 -17.28 14.91 23.68
N LYS A 389 -16.52 15.85 23.12
CA LYS A 389 -16.89 17.26 23.10
C LYS A 389 -18.18 17.47 22.31
N PHE A 390 -18.25 16.95 21.10
CA PHE A 390 -19.42 17.06 20.24
C PHE A 390 -20.65 16.39 20.85
N LEU A 391 -20.49 15.16 21.38
CA LEU A 391 -21.60 14.42 22.01
C LEU A 391 -22.15 15.17 23.24
N LEU A 392 -21.29 15.73 24.08
CA LEU A 392 -21.71 16.48 25.27
C LEU A 392 -22.37 17.82 24.91
N GLN A 393 -21.91 18.51 23.86
CA GLN A 393 -22.55 19.73 23.37
C GLN A 393 -23.97 19.48 22.85
N ASN A 394 -24.24 18.28 22.32
CA ASN A 394 -25.53 17.89 21.73
C ASN A 394 -26.30 16.86 22.58
N LEU A 395 -26.00 16.77 23.88
CA LEU A 395 -26.48 15.70 24.77
C LEU A 395 -28.00 15.46 24.71
N MET A 396 -28.81 16.52 24.68
CA MET A 396 -30.27 16.38 24.62
C MET A 396 -30.74 15.64 23.37
N SER A 397 -30.16 15.95 22.22
CA SER A 397 -30.50 15.32 20.95
C SER A 397 -29.99 13.87 20.90
N GLU A 398 -28.79 13.62 21.44
CA GLU A 398 -28.27 12.25 21.58
C GLU A 398 -29.16 11.40 22.49
N LEU A 399 -29.62 11.93 23.62
CA LEU A 399 -30.55 11.24 24.52
C LEU A 399 -31.87 10.87 23.81
N ALA A 400 -32.37 11.77 22.95
CA ALA A 400 -33.56 11.51 22.15
C ALA A 400 -33.33 10.41 21.11
N GLN A 401 -32.19 10.41 20.42
CA GLN A 401 -31.82 9.35 19.46
C GLN A 401 -31.62 7.99 20.13
N LEU A 402 -31.02 7.99 21.33
CA LEU A 402 -30.82 6.78 22.12
C LEU A 402 -32.13 6.25 22.72
N ASN A 403 -33.22 7.03 22.77
CA ASN A 403 -34.40 6.72 23.57
C ASN A 403 -34.05 6.36 25.03
N TYR A 404 -33.08 7.07 25.61
CA TYR A 404 -32.52 6.75 26.93
C TYR A 404 -33.55 6.82 28.08
N GLY A 405 -34.72 7.43 27.84
CA GLY A 405 -35.85 7.44 28.77
C GLY A 405 -36.63 6.12 28.88
N ASP A 406 -36.31 5.12 28.06
CA ASP A 406 -36.94 3.79 28.13
C ASP A 406 -36.52 3.04 29.41
N PRO A 407 -37.46 2.52 30.23
CA PRO A 407 -37.16 1.73 31.42
C PRO A 407 -36.21 0.54 31.19
N ARG A 408 -36.17 0.01 29.96
CA ARG A 408 -35.27 -1.08 29.56
C ARG A 408 -33.80 -0.71 29.64
N TYR A 409 -33.42 0.57 29.66
CA TYR A 409 -32.02 0.95 29.88
C TYR A 409 -31.53 0.62 31.29
N ASN A 410 -32.43 0.55 32.28
CA ASN A 410 -32.02 0.25 33.66
C ASN A 410 -31.46 -1.18 33.81
N THR A 411 -32.00 -2.14 33.04
CA THR A 411 -31.57 -3.54 33.10
C THR A 411 -30.15 -3.73 32.53
N ILE A 412 -29.78 -2.91 31.55
CA ILE A 412 -28.45 -2.92 30.91
C ILE A 412 -27.34 -2.54 31.90
N PHE A 413 -27.66 -1.74 32.93
CA PHE A 413 -26.68 -1.22 33.90
C PHE A 413 -26.63 -1.99 35.24
N GLU A 414 -27.37 -3.09 35.38
CA GLU A 414 -27.43 -3.89 36.63
C GLU A 414 -26.05 -4.39 37.07
N GLU A 415 -25.22 -4.84 36.14
CA GLU A 415 -23.86 -5.36 36.41
C GLU A 415 -22.74 -4.31 36.30
N LYS A 416 -23.09 -3.02 36.37
CA LYS A 416 -22.12 -1.93 36.19
C LYS A 416 -20.91 -2.02 37.13
N GLU A 417 -21.12 -2.28 38.41
CA GLU A 417 -20.04 -2.23 39.42
C GLU A 417 -19.01 -3.36 39.23
N THR A 418 -19.48 -4.55 38.89
CA THR A 418 -18.64 -5.73 38.64
C THR A 418 -17.80 -5.53 37.38
N ILE A 419 -18.43 -5.07 36.29
CA ILE A 419 -17.79 -4.79 35.00
C ILE A 419 -16.69 -3.73 35.14
N ILE A 420 -16.98 -2.59 35.79
CA ILE A 420 -15.99 -1.52 35.97
C ILE A 420 -14.80 -1.99 36.82
N LYS A 421 -15.05 -2.81 37.86
CA LYS A 421 -13.98 -3.35 38.71
C LYS A 421 -13.06 -4.28 37.92
N ARG A 422 -13.62 -5.13 37.04
CA ARG A 422 -12.84 -5.98 36.14
C ARG A 422 -12.07 -5.17 35.10
N MET A 423 -12.72 -4.20 34.44
CA MET A 423 -12.09 -3.32 33.45
C MET A 423 -10.85 -2.62 34.01
N LYS A 424 -10.95 -2.07 35.23
CA LYS A 424 -9.80 -1.44 35.92
C LYS A 424 -8.70 -2.44 36.27
N LYS A 425 -9.05 -3.70 36.56
CA LYS A 425 -8.07 -4.77 36.80
C LYS A 425 -7.37 -5.15 35.50
N ALA A 426 -8.11 -5.34 34.41
CA ALA A 426 -7.57 -5.63 33.08
C ALA A 426 -6.58 -4.54 32.63
N LEU A 427 -6.99 -3.27 32.67
CA LEU A 427 -6.11 -2.13 32.32
C LEU A 427 -4.84 -2.02 33.16
N LYS A 428 -4.88 -2.44 34.43
CA LYS A 428 -3.69 -2.43 35.31
C LYS A 428 -2.67 -3.49 34.90
N HIS A 429 -3.15 -4.60 34.34
CA HIS A 429 -2.36 -5.75 33.94
C HIS A 429 -2.17 -5.86 32.41
N ALA A 430 -2.57 -4.85 31.64
CA ALA A 430 -2.45 -4.78 30.17
C ALA A 430 -0.99 -4.65 29.66
N LYS A 431 0.01 -5.08 30.43
CA LYS A 431 1.41 -5.07 30.00
C LYS A 431 1.70 -6.33 29.17
N VAL A 432 2.51 -6.15 28.12
CA VAL A 432 3.04 -7.26 27.31
C VAL A 432 3.71 -8.28 28.24
N ASN A 433 3.30 -9.56 28.14
CA ASN A 433 3.75 -10.72 28.94
C ASN A 433 3.36 -10.75 30.42
N ASP A 434 2.27 -10.08 30.84
CA ASP A 434 1.71 -10.30 32.19
C ASP A 434 0.81 -11.55 32.22
N LEU A 435 1.37 -12.71 32.58
CA LEU A 435 0.64 -13.99 32.68
C LEU A 435 -0.52 -13.98 33.70
N ASN A 436 -0.59 -12.99 34.60
CA ASN A 436 -1.60 -12.91 35.65
C ASN A 436 -2.70 -11.87 35.37
N GLY A 437 -2.71 -11.28 34.16
CA GLY A 437 -3.76 -10.37 33.73
C GLY A 437 -5.11 -11.08 33.58
N PRO A 438 -6.23 -10.50 34.05
CA PRO A 438 -7.55 -11.02 33.72
C PRO A 438 -7.87 -10.75 32.24
N ASP A 439 -8.69 -11.62 31.63
CA ASP A 439 -9.15 -11.44 30.26
C ASP A 439 -9.91 -10.11 30.06
N PRO A 440 -9.95 -9.58 28.82
CA PRO A 440 -10.75 -8.39 28.51
C PRO A 440 -12.22 -8.58 28.85
N VAL A 441 -12.89 -7.52 29.29
CA VAL A 441 -14.32 -7.59 29.69
C VAL A 441 -15.22 -8.11 28.56
N LEU A 442 -14.88 -7.82 27.31
CA LEU A 442 -15.64 -8.24 26.13
C LEU A 442 -15.63 -9.76 25.90
N SER A 443 -14.72 -10.53 26.51
CA SER A 443 -14.72 -11.99 26.40
C SER A 443 -15.82 -12.65 27.22
N GLU A 444 -16.20 -12.03 28.35
CA GLU A 444 -17.23 -12.55 29.25
C GLU A 444 -18.59 -11.87 29.05
N TYR A 445 -18.58 -10.58 28.68
CA TYR A 445 -19.78 -9.75 28.61
C TYR A 445 -20.07 -9.29 27.18
N ASN A 446 -21.26 -9.66 26.69
CA ASN A 446 -21.72 -9.22 25.38
C ASN A 446 -21.97 -7.69 25.35
N PRO A 447 -21.30 -6.94 24.45
CA PRO A 447 -21.40 -5.48 24.36
C PRO A 447 -22.78 -4.98 23.95
N GLY A 448 -23.59 -5.80 23.28
CA GLY A 448 -24.97 -5.48 22.88
C GLY A 448 -25.99 -5.58 24.03
N LYS A 449 -25.63 -6.22 25.15
CA LYS A 449 -26.52 -6.45 26.30
C LYS A 449 -26.11 -5.69 27.56
N TYR A 450 -24.82 -5.67 27.88
CA TYR A 450 -24.33 -5.17 29.16
C TYR A 450 -23.69 -3.79 29.01
N GLY A 451 -24.16 -2.82 29.79
CA GLY A 451 -23.55 -1.50 29.86
C GLY A 451 -22.16 -1.58 30.48
N TYR A 452 -21.23 -0.78 29.95
CA TYR A 452 -19.80 -0.75 30.32
C TYR A 452 -18.96 -1.93 29.82
N ALA A 453 -19.56 -2.91 29.12
CA ALA A 453 -18.82 -3.88 28.32
C ALA A 453 -18.35 -3.20 27.02
N THR A 454 -17.28 -2.42 27.12
CA THR A 454 -16.69 -1.66 26.01
C THR A 454 -15.25 -2.10 25.75
N SER A 455 -14.66 -1.71 24.63
CA SER A 455 -13.21 -1.89 24.43
C SER A 455 -12.39 -1.14 25.48
N GLU A 456 -11.23 -1.70 25.83
CA GLU A 456 -10.31 -1.10 26.82
C GLU A 456 -9.84 0.28 26.39
N LYS A 457 -9.53 0.43 25.09
CA LYS A 457 -9.14 1.70 24.46
C LYS A 457 -10.24 2.77 24.60
N TYR A 458 -11.51 2.40 24.39
CA TYR A 458 -12.62 3.32 24.58
C TYR A 458 -12.81 3.70 26.05
N PHE A 459 -12.73 2.72 26.96
CA PHE A 459 -12.86 2.97 28.39
C PHE A 459 -11.75 3.88 28.93
N GLU A 460 -10.51 3.69 28.49
CA GLU A 460 -9.37 4.52 28.86
C GLU A 460 -9.53 5.95 28.34
N THR A 461 -9.85 6.12 27.05
CA THR A 461 -10.06 7.45 26.44
C THR A 461 -11.21 8.21 27.10
N LEU A 462 -12.35 7.55 27.35
CA LEU A 462 -13.49 8.10 28.09
C LEU A 462 -13.10 8.50 29.52
N THR A 463 -12.43 7.60 30.24
CA THR A 463 -12.01 7.85 31.63
C THR A 463 -11.02 9.00 31.73
N ASN A 464 -10.09 9.09 30.79
CA ASN A 464 -9.09 10.15 30.73
C ASN A 464 -9.77 11.48 30.41
N TYR A 465 -10.63 11.55 29.40
CA TYR A 465 -11.41 12.76 29.09
C TYR A 465 -12.26 13.24 30.28
N MET A 466 -12.94 12.32 30.97
CA MET A 466 -13.75 12.63 32.15
C MET A 466 -12.94 13.09 33.37
N LYS A 467 -11.62 12.84 33.40
CA LYS A 467 -10.72 13.29 34.48
C LYS A 467 -10.03 14.60 34.13
N THR A 468 -9.53 14.73 32.90
CA THR A 468 -8.78 15.90 32.45
C THR A 468 -9.69 17.07 32.08
N ASN A 469 -10.94 16.78 31.67
CA ASN A 469 -11.96 17.76 31.28
C ASN A 469 -11.40 18.90 30.41
N PRO A 470 -10.73 18.59 29.29
CA PRO A 470 -9.93 19.58 28.56
C PRO A 470 -10.77 20.73 27.99
N ASP A 471 -12.06 20.46 27.72
CA ASP A 471 -13.00 21.41 27.14
C ASP A 471 -13.93 22.08 28.18
N GLY A 472 -13.80 21.76 29.48
CA GLY A 472 -14.65 22.31 30.55
C GLY A 472 -16.13 21.90 30.46
N MET A 473 -16.45 20.84 29.72
CA MET A 473 -17.82 20.39 29.44
C MET A 473 -18.44 19.62 30.59
N VAL A 474 -17.62 18.98 31.43
CA VAL A 474 -18.07 18.25 32.62
C VAL A 474 -18.16 19.23 33.80
N LYS A 475 -19.24 19.15 34.56
CA LYS A 475 -19.43 20.00 35.74
C LYS A 475 -18.48 19.60 36.86
N ASP A 476 -17.54 20.48 37.19
CA ASP A 476 -16.59 20.35 38.29
C ASP A 476 -16.44 21.67 39.08
N LYS A 477 -15.46 21.76 39.99
CA LYS A 477 -15.26 22.97 40.81
C LYS A 477 -14.73 24.16 40.00
N ASP A 478 -13.99 23.89 38.92
CA ASP A 478 -13.37 24.90 38.08
C ASP A 478 -14.32 25.33 36.94
N HIS A 479 -15.26 24.47 36.56
CA HIS A 479 -16.27 24.65 35.52
C HIS A 479 -17.68 24.38 36.07
N PRO A 480 -18.28 25.32 36.82
CA PRO A 480 -19.61 25.16 37.40
C PRO A 480 -20.74 25.12 36.34
N ASP A 481 -20.48 25.66 35.14
CA ASP A 481 -21.41 25.77 34.01
C ASP A 481 -21.39 24.55 33.07
N GLY A 482 -20.66 23.48 33.42
CA GLY A 482 -20.63 22.24 32.64
C GLY A 482 -22.02 21.60 32.46
N VAL A 483 -22.17 20.81 31.41
CA VAL A 483 -23.46 20.22 30.96
C VAL A 483 -24.09 19.33 32.03
N GLY A 484 -23.28 18.64 32.83
CA GLY A 484 -23.76 17.79 33.91
C GLY A 484 -22.63 17.18 34.74
N PRO A 485 -22.95 16.59 35.90
CA PRO A 485 -21.96 15.90 36.72
C PRO A 485 -21.50 14.61 36.03
N ARG A 486 -20.24 14.24 36.22
CA ARG A 486 -19.63 13.02 35.65
C ARG A 486 -20.50 11.76 35.81
N LYS A 487 -21.10 11.55 36.99
CA LYS A 487 -21.93 10.37 37.28
C LYS A 487 -23.16 10.23 36.37
N ALA A 488 -23.67 11.34 35.83
CA ALA A 488 -24.82 11.35 34.93
C ALA A 488 -24.42 11.26 33.45
N LEU A 489 -23.26 11.82 33.07
CA LEU A 489 -22.79 11.84 31.68
C LEU A 489 -22.15 10.52 31.23
N GLU A 490 -21.40 9.88 32.12
CA GLU A 490 -20.66 8.64 31.81
C GLU A 490 -21.57 7.50 31.30
N PRO A 491 -22.74 7.19 31.92
CA PRO A 491 -23.66 6.17 31.41
C PRO A 491 -24.22 6.47 30.01
N VAL A 492 -24.43 7.74 29.66
CA VAL A 492 -25.00 8.12 28.36
C VAL A 492 -24.01 7.83 27.22
N LEU A 493 -22.73 8.16 27.42
CA LEU A 493 -21.68 7.87 26.44
C LEU A 493 -21.40 6.36 26.31
N VAL A 494 -21.65 5.60 27.37
CA VAL A 494 -21.59 4.13 27.32
C VAL A 494 -22.81 3.56 26.58
N ALA A 495 -24.00 4.12 26.78
CA ALA A 495 -25.17 3.75 26.00
C ALA A 495 -24.99 4.04 24.50
N LYS A 496 -24.26 5.11 24.16
CA LYS A 496 -23.86 5.41 22.77
C LYS A 496 -22.97 4.31 22.17
N TYR A 497 -22.01 3.79 22.93
CA TYR A 497 -21.19 2.65 22.50
C TYR A 497 -22.07 1.44 22.18
N LEU A 498 -22.98 1.07 23.09
CA LEU A 498 -23.89 -0.07 22.90
C LEU A 498 -24.75 0.09 21.63
N LYS A 499 -25.24 1.31 21.35
CA LYS A 499 -26.03 1.57 20.13
C LYS A 499 -25.20 1.54 18.83
N SER A 500 -23.88 1.62 18.96
CA SER A 500 -22.92 1.59 17.86
C SER A 500 -22.37 0.18 17.59
N VAL A 501 -22.77 -0.82 18.39
CA VAL A 501 -22.44 -2.24 18.17
C VAL A 501 -23.10 -2.70 16.87
N VAL A 502 -22.38 -3.55 16.13
CA VAL A 502 -22.87 -4.16 14.89
C VAL A 502 -24.13 -4.98 15.13
N GLU A 503 -25.06 -4.93 14.18
CA GLU A 503 -26.34 -5.64 14.31
C GLU A 503 -26.19 -7.13 13.93
N PRO A 504 -26.82 -8.06 14.67
CA PRO A 504 -26.86 -9.46 14.27
C PRO A 504 -27.50 -9.64 12.90
N GLY A 505 -26.91 -10.53 12.09
CA GLY A 505 -27.29 -10.78 10.70
C GLY A 505 -26.52 -9.93 9.69
N GLU A 506 -25.74 -8.93 10.11
CA GLU A 506 -24.97 -8.07 9.20
C GLU A 506 -23.98 -8.88 8.35
N ALA A 507 -23.95 -8.61 7.05
CA ALA A 507 -23.15 -9.32 6.05
C ALA A 507 -21.68 -8.85 6.02
N VAL A 508 -21.00 -8.92 7.16
CA VAL A 508 -19.66 -8.34 7.35
C VAL A 508 -18.60 -8.87 6.38
N GLY A 509 -18.74 -10.09 5.87
CA GLY A 509 -17.84 -10.63 4.85
C GLY A 509 -17.96 -9.93 3.50
N ILE A 510 -19.19 -9.70 3.04
CA ILE A 510 -19.47 -8.96 1.80
C ILE A 510 -18.95 -7.52 1.92
N VAL A 511 -19.23 -6.86 3.05
CA VAL A 511 -18.77 -5.49 3.29
C VAL A 511 -17.25 -5.43 3.31
N ALA A 512 -16.57 -6.37 3.95
CA ALA A 512 -15.10 -6.43 3.94
C ALA A 512 -14.53 -6.64 2.52
N GLY A 513 -15.11 -7.57 1.74
CA GLY A 513 -14.70 -7.81 0.35
C GLY A 513 -14.89 -6.60 -0.55
N GLN A 514 -15.99 -5.85 -0.37
CA GLN A 514 -16.23 -4.59 -1.11
C GLN A 514 -15.30 -3.46 -0.66
N SER A 515 -15.08 -3.30 0.65
CA SER A 515 -14.19 -2.28 1.23
C SER A 515 -12.72 -2.46 0.84
N VAL A 516 -12.31 -3.63 0.37
CA VAL A 516 -10.97 -3.90 -0.18
C VAL A 516 -10.99 -3.89 -1.71
N GLY A 517 -11.99 -4.51 -2.32
CA GLY A 517 -12.12 -4.62 -3.77
C GLY A 517 -12.39 -3.29 -4.47
N GLU A 518 -13.36 -2.49 -4.02
CA GLU A 518 -13.70 -1.22 -4.66
C GLU A 518 -12.53 -0.23 -4.61
N PRO A 519 -11.87 0.03 -3.46
CA PRO A 519 -10.75 0.96 -3.43
C PRO A 519 -9.52 0.49 -4.21
N SER A 520 -9.37 -0.83 -4.44
CA SER A 520 -8.31 -1.34 -5.31
C SER A 520 -8.40 -0.80 -6.74
N THR A 521 -9.61 -0.50 -7.24
CA THR A 521 -9.82 0.17 -8.54
C THR A 521 -9.25 1.59 -8.58
N GLN A 522 -9.05 2.23 -7.43
CA GLN A 522 -8.42 3.56 -7.35
C GLN A 522 -6.89 3.45 -7.33
N MET A 523 -6.34 2.35 -6.82
CA MET A 523 -4.90 2.10 -6.78
C MET A 523 -4.31 1.93 -8.17
N THR A 524 -5.08 1.38 -9.11
CA THR A 524 -4.67 1.27 -10.53
C THR A 524 -4.49 2.63 -11.19
N LEU A 525 -5.22 3.64 -10.73
CA LEU A 525 -5.23 5.00 -11.28
C LEU A 525 -4.33 5.98 -10.51
N ASN A 526 -4.03 5.74 -9.23
CA ASN A 526 -3.30 6.69 -8.39
C ASN A 526 -1.76 6.67 -8.56
N THR A 527 -1.19 5.79 -9.40
CA THR A 527 0.24 5.85 -9.76
C THR A 527 0.63 7.22 -10.32
N PHE A 528 -0.29 7.94 -10.97
CA PHE A 528 -0.07 9.26 -11.57
C PHE A 528 0.25 10.40 -10.61
N HIS A 529 -0.23 10.34 -9.36
CA HIS A 529 -0.08 11.45 -8.41
C HIS A 529 1.08 11.27 -7.42
N LEU A 530 1.57 10.04 -7.28
CA LEU A 530 2.62 9.65 -6.32
C LEU A 530 3.98 9.35 -6.96
N ALA A 531 4.08 9.43 -8.29
CA ALA A 531 5.31 9.18 -9.07
C ALA A 531 6.53 10.09 -8.71
N GLY A 532 6.40 10.99 -7.73
CA GLY A 532 7.50 11.79 -7.18
C GLY A 532 8.17 11.25 -5.90
N HIS A 533 7.66 10.17 -5.30
CA HIS A 533 8.18 9.58 -4.06
C HIS A 533 8.77 8.17 -4.32
N SER A 534 9.81 8.11 -5.17
CA SER A 534 10.43 6.88 -5.66
C SER A 534 11.41 6.20 -4.66
N SER A 535 11.13 6.19 -3.35
CA SER A 535 12.14 5.74 -2.37
C SER A 535 11.95 4.33 -1.79
N LYS A 536 10.91 3.57 -2.16
CA LYS A 536 10.77 2.17 -1.68
C LYS A 536 10.28 1.24 -2.80
N ASN A 537 11.21 0.44 -3.35
CA ASN A 537 11.05 -0.56 -4.41
C ASN A 537 10.25 -1.82 -3.99
N VAL A 538 9.29 -1.70 -3.09
CA VAL A 538 8.41 -2.83 -2.75
C VAL A 538 7.43 -3.00 -3.89
N THR A 539 7.04 -4.22 -4.27
CA THR A 539 5.91 -4.43 -5.19
C THR A 539 4.70 -3.62 -4.72
N LEU A 540 4.39 -2.51 -5.40
CA LEU A 540 3.35 -1.57 -4.96
C LEU A 540 2.01 -1.88 -5.63
N GLY A 541 0.94 -1.72 -4.87
CA GLY A 541 -0.42 -1.70 -5.41
C GLY A 541 -1.09 -3.07 -5.55
N ILE A 542 -1.79 -3.27 -6.67
CA ILE A 542 -2.57 -4.50 -6.93
C ILE A 542 -1.72 -5.77 -7.01
N PRO A 543 -0.55 -5.80 -7.69
CA PRO A 543 0.25 -7.03 -7.77
C PRO A 543 0.57 -7.60 -6.39
N ARG A 544 0.92 -6.73 -5.44
CA ARG A 544 1.17 -7.13 -4.05
C ARG A 544 -0.09 -7.57 -3.33
N LEU A 545 -1.21 -6.88 -3.54
CA LEU A 545 -2.50 -7.30 -3.00
C LEU A 545 -2.89 -8.70 -3.49
N ARG A 546 -2.60 -9.04 -4.75
CA ARG A 546 -2.82 -10.37 -5.34
C ARG A 546 -1.90 -11.43 -4.73
N GLU A 547 -0.61 -11.13 -4.59
CA GLU A 547 0.37 -12.03 -3.94
C GLU A 547 -0.10 -12.47 -2.55
N ILE A 548 -0.60 -11.50 -1.77
CA ILE A 548 -1.11 -11.72 -0.41
C ILE A 548 -2.44 -12.47 -0.45
N VAL A 549 -3.47 -11.88 -1.08
CA VAL A 549 -4.87 -12.32 -0.93
C VAL A 549 -5.20 -13.49 -1.84
N MET A 550 -4.85 -13.40 -3.13
CA MET A 550 -5.34 -14.35 -4.13
C MET A 550 -4.48 -15.60 -4.26
N THR A 551 -3.16 -15.46 -4.14
CA THR A 551 -2.25 -16.58 -4.35
C THR A 551 -1.70 -17.13 -3.05
N ALA A 552 -1.66 -16.32 -1.99
CA ALA A 552 -1.00 -16.66 -0.72
C ALA A 552 0.41 -17.23 -0.98
N SER A 553 1.22 -16.48 -1.74
CA SER A 553 2.46 -17.01 -2.31
C SER A 553 3.50 -17.31 -1.23
N ASN A 554 4.10 -18.50 -1.31
CA ASN A 554 5.29 -18.88 -0.53
C ASN A 554 6.58 -18.27 -1.10
N HIS A 555 6.54 -17.75 -2.32
CA HIS A 555 7.66 -17.15 -3.03
C HIS A 555 7.22 -15.80 -3.59
N ILE A 556 7.35 -14.76 -2.78
CA ILE A 556 7.01 -13.39 -3.19
C ILE A 556 8.08 -12.81 -4.10
N SER A 557 7.71 -11.89 -4.99
CA SER A 557 8.64 -11.35 -6.00
C SER A 557 9.79 -10.54 -5.39
N THR A 558 9.49 -9.78 -4.33
CA THR A 558 10.45 -8.91 -3.64
C THR A 558 10.42 -9.16 -2.12
N PRO A 559 11.01 -10.27 -1.64
CA PRO A 559 11.10 -10.54 -0.21
C PRO A 559 12.02 -9.53 0.46
N SER A 560 11.61 -9.01 1.61
CA SER A 560 12.39 -8.04 2.38
C SER A 560 12.15 -8.17 3.87
N MET A 561 13.21 -7.93 4.66
CA MET A 561 13.17 -7.93 6.12
C MET A 561 13.67 -6.59 6.64
N THR A 562 13.08 -6.14 7.75
CA THR A 562 13.53 -4.97 8.50
C THR A 562 14.08 -5.43 9.85
N LEU A 563 15.37 -5.18 10.05
CA LEU A 563 16.13 -5.53 11.24
C LEU A 563 16.26 -4.31 12.13
N THR A 564 15.67 -4.35 13.32
CA THR A 564 15.85 -3.29 14.32
C THR A 564 17.18 -3.48 15.04
N LEU A 565 18.07 -2.50 14.95
CA LEU A 565 19.38 -2.51 15.59
C LEU A 565 19.28 -2.16 17.09
N ASN A 566 20.23 -2.65 17.88
CA ASN A 566 20.32 -2.34 19.30
C ASN A 566 20.75 -0.86 19.50
N GLU A 567 20.10 -0.17 20.45
CA GLU A 567 20.34 1.27 20.72
C GLU A 567 21.76 1.59 21.21
N GLU A 568 22.50 0.59 21.66
CA GLU A 568 23.87 0.72 22.19
C GLU A 568 24.95 0.81 21.11
N LEU A 569 24.60 0.52 19.85
CA LEU A 569 25.56 0.49 18.73
C LEU A 569 25.81 1.88 18.15
N THR A 570 27.06 2.13 17.75
CA THR A 570 27.41 3.34 17.00
C THR A 570 26.96 3.25 15.54
N PRO A 571 26.68 4.38 14.86
CA PRO A 571 26.30 4.37 13.44
C PRO A 571 27.30 3.63 12.54
N ASP A 572 28.59 3.77 12.82
CA ASP A 572 29.66 3.10 12.07
C ASP A 572 29.63 1.57 12.26
N GLU A 573 29.31 1.09 13.46
CA GLU A 573 29.12 -0.35 13.73
C GLU A 573 27.87 -0.88 13.04
N CYS A 574 26.80 -0.09 12.99
CA CYS A 574 25.57 -0.44 12.27
C CYS A 574 25.81 -0.56 10.76
N GLU A 575 26.56 0.36 10.16
CA GLU A 575 26.89 0.30 8.74
C GLU A 575 27.83 -0.88 8.42
N LYS A 576 28.82 -1.15 9.30
CA LYS A 576 29.66 -2.35 9.18
C LYS A 576 28.86 -3.64 9.29
N PHE A 577 27.88 -3.69 10.20
CA PHE A 577 26.98 -4.84 10.32
C PHE A 577 26.20 -5.06 9.03
N ALA A 578 25.57 -4.01 8.47
CA ALA A 578 24.84 -4.10 7.20
C ALA A 578 25.73 -4.62 6.05
N LYS A 579 26.98 -4.16 5.96
CA LYS A 579 27.96 -4.65 4.98
C LYS A 579 28.28 -6.14 5.19
N SER A 580 28.54 -6.55 6.42
CA SER A 580 28.94 -7.93 6.75
C SER A 580 27.89 -9.01 6.46
N ILE A 581 26.61 -8.65 6.46
CA ILE A 581 25.51 -9.57 6.16
C ILE A 581 25.08 -9.54 4.69
N SER A 582 25.54 -8.54 3.93
CA SER A 582 25.23 -8.41 2.50
C SER A 582 25.91 -9.54 1.72
N ILE A 583 25.21 -10.07 0.71
CA ILE A 583 25.85 -11.00 -0.23
C ILE A 583 27.01 -10.30 -0.94
N LEU A 584 28.14 -11.00 -1.06
CA LEU A 584 29.33 -10.49 -1.75
C LEU A 584 29.89 -11.59 -2.66
N SER A 585 29.91 -11.33 -3.96
CA SER A 585 30.55 -12.21 -4.94
C SER A 585 32.04 -11.86 -5.13
N LEU A 586 32.85 -12.84 -5.55
CA LEU A 586 34.24 -12.60 -5.94
C LEU A 586 34.36 -11.62 -7.13
N ALA A 587 33.29 -11.47 -7.91
CA ALA A 587 33.25 -10.53 -9.03
C ALA A 587 33.24 -9.06 -8.57
N GLU A 588 32.73 -8.76 -7.36
CA GLU A 588 32.63 -7.39 -6.83
C GLU A 588 33.97 -6.84 -6.29
N VAL A 589 34.91 -7.73 -5.97
CA VAL A 589 36.28 -7.38 -5.52
C VAL A 589 37.32 -7.47 -6.66
N LEU A 590 36.89 -7.86 -7.85
CA LEU A 590 37.72 -8.02 -9.04
C LEU A 590 37.86 -6.69 -9.80
N ASP A 591 39.10 -6.31 -10.12
CA ASP A 591 39.37 -5.24 -11.08
C ASP A 591 39.32 -5.79 -12.52
N TRP A 592 40.17 -6.79 -12.83
CA TRP A 592 40.15 -7.49 -14.11
C TRP A 592 40.74 -8.90 -14.01
N ALA A 593 40.39 -9.76 -14.97
CA ALA A 593 40.98 -11.09 -15.12
C ALA A 593 41.52 -11.30 -16.54
N THR A 594 42.66 -11.97 -16.68
CA THR A 594 43.22 -12.37 -17.98
C THR A 594 43.43 -13.87 -18.05
N VAL A 595 43.15 -14.44 -19.22
CA VAL A 595 43.39 -15.87 -19.49
C VAL A 595 44.36 -16.01 -20.65
N LYS A 596 45.50 -16.66 -20.43
CA LYS A 596 46.49 -16.97 -21.44
C LYS A 596 46.43 -18.47 -21.76
N GLU A 597 45.96 -18.79 -22.95
CA GLU A 597 45.97 -20.16 -23.49
C GLU A 597 47.29 -20.42 -24.20
N ARG A 598 48.00 -21.50 -23.84
CA ARG A 598 49.20 -21.97 -24.55
C ARG A 598 49.21 -23.48 -24.69
N ILE A 599 49.79 -23.98 -25.78
CA ILE A 599 49.99 -25.41 -26.01
C ILE A 599 51.49 -25.67 -25.91
N GLY A 600 51.89 -26.61 -25.06
CA GLY A 600 53.30 -26.90 -24.81
C GLY A 600 53.52 -28.15 -23.98
N ARG A 601 54.75 -28.33 -23.48
CA ARG A 601 55.07 -29.43 -22.56
C ARG A 601 54.52 -29.10 -21.17
N GLY A 602 53.53 -29.86 -20.71
CA GLY A 602 52.90 -29.70 -19.41
C GLY A 602 53.64 -30.44 -18.29
N VAL A 603 53.19 -30.23 -17.06
CA VAL A 603 53.64 -30.98 -15.87
C VAL A 603 52.96 -32.35 -15.83
N ALA A 604 51.69 -32.43 -16.23
CA ALA A 604 50.90 -33.66 -16.22
C ALA A 604 50.90 -34.43 -17.55
N PHE A 605 50.99 -33.74 -18.70
CA PHE A 605 50.92 -34.35 -20.04
C PHE A 605 52.14 -33.98 -20.91
N GLN A 606 52.58 -34.88 -21.80
CA GLN A 606 53.71 -34.62 -22.71
C GLN A 606 53.44 -33.43 -23.65
N GLN A 607 52.20 -33.30 -24.11
CA GLN A 607 51.69 -32.16 -24.86
C GLN A 607 50.37 -31.75 -24.22
N ALA A 608 50.37 -30.62 -23.52
CA ALA A 608 49.25 -30.12 -22.73
C ALA A 608 48.76 -28.79 -23.29
N LYS A 609 47.45 -28.56 -23.20
CA LYS A 609 46.84 -27.24 -23.31
C LYS A 609 46.77 -26.64 -21.90
N ILE A 610 47.50 -25.55 -21.70
CA ILE A 610 47.66 -24.86 -20.42
C ILE A 610 46.87 -23.55 -20.47
N TYR A 611 46.01 -23.34 -19.49
CA TYR A 611 45.29 -22.08 -19.29
C TYR A 611 45.86 -21.40 -18.04
N ASP A 612 46.62 -20.33 -18.24
CA ASP A 612 47.12 -19.48 -17.15
C ASP A 612 46.13 -18.35 -16.91
N ILE A 613 45.46 -18.34 -15.76
CA ILE A 613 44.45 -17.37 -15.35
C ILE A 613 45.09 -16.44 -14.32
N HIS A 614 45.13 -15.15 -14.62
CA HIS A 614 45.61 -14.11 -13.71
C HIS A 614 44.43 -13.22 -13.32
N ILE A 615 44.17 -13.15 -12.02
CA ILE A 615 43.07 -12.41 -11.39
C ILE A 615 43.69 -11.21 -10.67
N LYS A 616 43.31 -9.99 -11.06
CA LYS A 616 43.69 -8.76 -10.37
C LYS A 616 42.50 -8.28 -9.53
N LEU A 617 42.73 -8.12 -8.24
CA LEU A 617 41.78 -7.58 -7.26
C LEU A 617 42.02 -6.08 -7.07
N PHE A 618 40.99 -5.37 -6.57
CA PHE A 618 41.16 -4.01 -6.09
C PHE A 618 42.16 -3.94 -4.92
N PRO A 619 42.69 -2.76 -4.58
CA PRO A 619 43.56 -2.61 -3.42
C PRO A 619 42.89 -3.12 -2.13
N SER A 620 43.65 -3.88 -1.33
CA SER A 620 43.11 -4.55 -0.14
C SER A 620 42.45 -3.64 0.87
N LYS A 621 42.96 -2.41 1.03
CA LYS A 621 42.34 -1.42 1.92
C LYS A 621 40.95 -0.99 1.44
N GLU A 622 40.74 -0.86 0.14
CA GLU A 622 39.50 -0.34 -0.43
C GLU A 622 38.37 -1.37 -0.31
N TYR A 623 38.61 -2.62 -0.73
CA TYR A 623 37.57 -3.64 -0.65
C TYR A 623 37.30 -4.10 0.80
N CYS A 624 38.32 -4.12 1.67
CA CYS A 624 38.12 -4.45 3.09
C CYS A 624 37.27 -3.39 3.81
N GLU A 625 37.47 -2.10 3.51
CA GLU A 625 36.66 -1.02 4.08
C GLU A 625 35.25 -0.95 3.49
N THR A 626 35.12 -1.17 2.18
CA THR A 626 33.83 -1.08 1.46
C THR A 626 32.88 -2.20 1.85
N TYR A 627 33.38 -3.44 1.95
CA TYR A 627 32.56 -4.63 2.17
C TYR A 627 32.70 -5.24 3.58
N ALA A 628 33.54 -4.66 4.45
CA ALA A 628 33.81 -5.21 5.79
C ALA A 628 34.26 -6.68 5.77
N ILE A 629 35.24 -7.00 4.90
CA ILE A 629 35.86 -8.34 4.77
C ILE A 629 37.34 -8.32 5.14
N ASP A 630 37.88 -9.48 5.50
CA ASP A 630 39.31 -9.68 5.70
C ASP A 630 39.99 -10.33 4.49
N ILE A 631 41.31 -10.14 4.38
CA ILE A 631 42.14 -10.73 3.32
C ILE A 631 42.05 -12.27 3.34
N ASP A 632 41.95 -12.86 4.53
CA ASP A 632 41.87 -14.30 4.72
C ASP A 632 40.57 -14.89 4.14
N ASP A 633 39.46 -14.15 4.16
CA ASP A 633 38.18 -14.57 3.57
C ASP A 633 38.28 -14.67 2.05
N VAL A 634 38.95 -13.69 1.42
CA VAL A 634 39.18 -13.66 -0.02
C VAL A 634 40.09 -14.80 -0.43
N LEU A 635 41.19 -15.01 0.31
CA LEU A 635 42.12 -16.11 0.08
C LEU A 635 41.44 -17.47 0.19
N PHE A 636 40.66 -17.68 1.26
CA PHE A 636 39.90 -18.91 1.47
C PHE A 636 38.92 -19.19 0.34
N THR A 637 38.22 -18.16 -0.13
CA THR A 637 37.24 -18.27 -1.21
C THR A 637 37.91 -18.62 -2.53
N LEU A 638 39.03 -17.97 -2.86
CA LEU A 638 39.84 -18.27 -4.05
C LEU A 638 40.40 -19.70 -3.98
N GLN A 639 40.91 -20.12 -2.82
CA GLN A 639 41.57 -21.41 -2.63
C GLN A 639 40.59 -22.59 -2.65
N ARG A 640 39.43 -22.48 -1.97
CA ARG A 640 38.51 -23.62 -1.77
C ARG A 640 37.29 -23.61 -2.67
N ARG A 641 36.68 -22.44 -2.92
CA ARG A 641 35.41 -22.32 -3.64
C ARG A 641 35.65 -22.09 -5.13
N PHE A 642 36.46 -21.09 -5.47
CA PHE A 642 36.74 -20.71 -6.85
C PHE A 642 37.44 -21.80 -7.64
N THR A 643 38.56 -22.34 -7.15
CA THR A 643 39.30 -23.43 -7.82
C THR A 643 38.44 -24.66 -8.10
N SER A 644 37.63 -25.08 -7.12
CA SER A 644 36.73 -26.23 -7.23
C SER A 644 35.61 -25.98 -8.24
N LYS A 645 34.99 -24.80 -8.19
CA LYS A 645 33.91 -24.41 -9.13
C LYS A 645 34.44 -24.26 -10.55
N LEU A 646 35.60 -23.64 -10.71
CA LEU A 646 36.29 -23.47 -11.98
C LEU A 646 36.60 -24.84 -12.62
N GLN A 647 37.12 -25.79 -11.83
CA GLN A 647 37.37 -27.15 -12.30
C GLN A 647 36.06 -27.84 -12.73
N HIS A 648 35.01 -27.75 -11.92
CA HIS A 648 33.70 -28.34 -12.23
C HIS A 648 33.10 -27.79 -13.53
N LEU A 649 33.05 -26.46 -13.68
CA LEU A 649 32.50 -25.81 -14.88
C LEU A 649 33.35 -26.13 -16.11
N THR A 650 34.67 -26.18 -15.97
CA THR A 650 35.56 -26.57 -17.06
C THR A 650 35.35 -28.01 -17.48
N ARG A 651 35.29 -28.98 -16.55
CA ARG A 651 34.98 -30.39 -16.86
C ARG A 651 33.60 -30.54 -17.49
N LYS A 652 32.58 -29.80 -17.02
CA LYS A 652 31.22 -29.79 -17.61
C LYS A 652 31.23 -29.28 -19.05
N ALA A 653 31.95 -28.18 -19.33
CA ALA A 653 32.09 -27.64 -20.68
C ALA A 653 32.83 -28.62 -21.63
N LEU A 654 33.84 -29.32 -21.11
CA LEU A 654 34.57 -30.35 -21.85
C LEU A 654 33.74 -31.60 -22.11
N GLY A 655 32.92 -32.02 -21.14
CA GLY A 655 31.98 -33.13 -21.26
C GLY A 655 30.90 -32.86 -22.31
N ARG A 656 30.25 -31.68 -22.26
CA ARG A 656 29.26 -31.26 -23.26
C ARG A 656 29.81 -31.30 -24.69
N LYS A 657 31.02 -30.80 -24.91
CA LYS A 657 31.65 -30.83 -26.25
C LYS A 657 32.06 -32.23 -26.73
N LYS A 658 32.37 -33.16 -25.82
CA LYS A 658 32.59 -34.57 -26.19
C LYS A 658 31.27 -35.24 -26.62
N VAL A 659 30.17 -34.95 -25.92
CA VAL A 659 28.82 -35.46 -26.25
C VAL A 659 28.30 -34.83 -27.54
N GLU A 660 28.46 -33.53 -27.77
CA GLU A 660 28.09 -32.87 -29.05
C GLU A 660 28.89 -33.40 -30.24
N LYS A 661 30.16 -33.79 -30.04
CA LYS A 661 30.97 -34.46 -31.06
C LYS A 661 30.48 -35.88 -31.36
N ALA A 662 29.95 -36.60 -30.37
CA ALA A 662 29.41 -37.94 -30.52
C ALA A 662 27.95 -37.95 -31.03
N GLY A 663 27.17 -36.90 -30.75
CA GLY A 663 25.75 -36.77 -31.06
C GLY A 663 25.42 -36.20 -32.45
N LYS A 664 26.39 -36.03 -33.36
CA LYS A 664 26.12 -35.67 -34.76
C LYS A 664 25.69 -36.87 -35.61
N ALA A 665 24.69 -37.59 -35.13
CA ALA A 665 23.92 -38.55 -35.90
C ALA A 665 22.57 -38.77 -35.19
N ASN A 666 21.75 -37.74 -35.07
CA ASN A 666 20.31 -37.86 -35.18
C ASN A 666 19.66 -36.48 -35.31
N THR A 667 18.79 -36.39 -36.30
CA THR A 667 17.93 -35.28 -36.66
C THR A 667 17.02 -34.89 -35.51
N ALA A 668 17.16 -33.67 -35.01
CA ALA A 668 16.11 -32.97 -34.30
C ALA A 668 16.13 -31.52 -34.77
N ALA A 669 15.00 -31.05 -35.30
CA ALA A 669 14.82 -29.67 -35.70
C ALA A 669 15.17 -28.76 -34.50
N VAL A 670 16.12 -27.86 -34.70
CA VAL A 670 16.28 -26.71 -33.81
C VAL A 670 14.94 -25.98 -33.89
N PRO A 671 14.23 -25.72 -32.77
CA PRO A 671 13.01 -24.94 -32.82
C PRO A 671 13.32 -23.59 -33.48
N GLU A 672 12.61 -23.27 -34.56
CA GLU A 672 12.74 -21.97 -35.22
C GLU A 672 12.36 -20.89 -34.21
N ILE A 673 13.36 -20.11 -33.78
CA ILE A 673 13.16 -18.96 -32.91
C ILE A 673 12.14 -18.03 -33.59
N GLY A 674 10.96 -17.90 -32.99
CA GLY A 674 9.85 -17.10 -33.52
C GLY A 674 8.61 -17.88 -33.98
N LYS A 675 8.56 -19.21 -33.82
CA LYS A 675 7.31 -19.99 -33.94
C LYS A 675 6.96 -20.64 -32.60
N SER A 676 5.76 -20.33 -32.11
CA SER A 676 5.14 -20.96 -30.94
C SER A 676 5.13 -22.48 -31.10
N VAL A 677 5.73 -23.17 -30.14
CA VAL A 677 5.63 -24.62 -30.01
C VAL A 677 4.16 -24.96 -29.73
N GLY A 678 3.69 -26.05 -30.33
CA GLY A 678 2.29 -26.41 -30.47
C GLY A 678 1.50 -26.41 -29.16
N THR A 679 0.34 -25.78 -29.26
CA THR A 679 -0.95 -26.12 -28.67
C THR A 679 -0.93 -27.38 -27.82
N ILE A 680 -0.75 -27.20 -26.51
CA ILE A 680 -1.54 -27.97 -25.53
C ILE A 680 -2.99 -27.62 -25.86
N GLU A 681 -3.91 -28.59 -25.85
CA GLU A 681 -5.33 -28.40 -26.15
C GLU A 681 -5.95 -27.29 -25.28
N GLU A 682 -5.80 -26.05 -25.71
CA GLU A 682 -6.53 -24.90 -25.21
C GLU A 682 -7.84 -24.84 -25.98
N ALA A 683 -8.91 -24.67 -25.22
CA ALA A 683 -10.25 -24.48 -25.70
C ALA A 683 -10.27 -23.46 -26.85
N ARG A 684 -10.98 -23.81 -27.91
CA ARG A 684 -11.19 -22.99 -29.10
C ARG A 684 -11.47 -21.52 -28.73
N PRO A 685 -10.87 -20.54 -29.42
CA PRO A 685 -11.42 -19.20 -29.45
C PRO A 685 -12.59 -19.21 -30.46
N ASP A 686 -13.69 -19.87 -30.13
CA ASP A 686 -14.97 -19.62 -30.80
C ASP A 686 -15.56 -18.32 -30.23
N ALA A 687 -14.85 -17.22 -30.45
CA ALA A 687 -15.49 -15.94 -30.65
C ALA A 687 -15.99 -15.92 -32.10
N GLU A 688 -16.97 -16.77 -32.40
CA GLU A 688 -17.89 -16.50 -33.51
C GLU A 688 -18.61 -15.20 -33.16
N ARG A 689 -17.98 -14.08 -33.54
CA ARG A 689 -18.69 -12.88 -33.93
C ARG A 689 -19.61 -13.32 -35.07
N GLU A 690 -20.88 -13.58 -34.76
CA GLU A 690 -21.94 -13.39 -35.75
C GLU A 690 -21.80 -11.95 -36.25
N MET A 691 -21.08 -11.79 -37.37
CA MET A 691 -21.23 -10.63 -38.22
C MET A 691 -22.61 -10.74 -38.83
N GLY A 692 -23.59 -10.15 -38.16
CA GLY A 692 -24.75 -9.62 -38.87
C GLY A 692 -24.21 -8.55 -39.81
N GLU A 693 -24.30 -8.82 -41.11
CA GLU A 693 -24.30 -7.78 -42.14
C GLU A 693 -25.35 -6.74 -41.74
N ASP A 694 -24.92 -5.55 -41.35
CA ASP A 694 -25.55 -4.29 -41.75
C ASP A 694 -24.66 -3.10 -41.31
N ASP A 695 -24.42 -2.25 -42.30
CA ASP A 695 -23.85 -0.90 -42.29
C ASP A 695 -22.32 -0.74 -42.19
N GLU A 696 -21.71 -0.82 -43.38
CA GLU A 696 -20.56 0.01 -43.75
C GLU A 696 -20.90 1.49 -43.50
N ASP A 697 -20.34 2.09 -42.46
CA ASP A 697 -20.16 3.55 -42.37
C ASP A 697 -18.91 3.92 -41.55
N ASP A 698 -17.90 4.33 -42.34
CA ASP A 698 -16.95 5.44 -42.15
C ASP A 698 -15.92 5.44 -41.01
N ASP A 699 -14.70 5.79 -41.41
CA ASP A 699 -13.48 5.89 -40.61
C ASP A 699 -13.65 6.76 -39.34
N GLY A 700 -13.53 6.15 -38.17
CA GLY A 700 -13.43 6.87 -36.90
C GLY A 700 -13.07 5.95 -35.74
N ASP A 701 -11.87 6.17 -35.17
CA ASP A 701 -11.29 5.58 -33.95
C ASP A 701 -12.17 4.60 -33.17
N ASP A 702 -11.63 3.40 -32.97
CA ASP A 702 -12.06 2.37 -32.00
C ASP A 702 -11.89 2.92 -30.56
N ASP A 703 -12.66 3.96 -30.23
CA ASP A 703 -12.54 4.77 -29.02
C ASP A 703 -13.14 4.02 -27.83
N ALA A 704 -12.45 4.10 -26.69
CA ALA A 704 -12.93 3.63 -25.38
C ALA A 704 -14.33 4.19 -25.03
N THR A 705 -14.78 5.26 -25.71
CA THR A 705 -16.14 5.79 -25.62
C THR A 705 -17.20 4.83 -26.20
N ASN A 706 -16.92 4.14 -27.31
CA ASN A 706 -17.85 3.17 -27.91
C ASN A 706 -17.93 1.90 -27.06
N ASP A 707 -16.79 1.40 -26.55
CA ASP A 707 -16.76 0.29 -25.59
C ASP A 707 -17.47 0.63 -24.29
N LYS A 708 -17.32 1.86 -23.77
CA LYS A 708 -18.11 2.35 -22.62
C LYS A 708 -19.59 2.44 -22.93
N GLN A 709 -19.98 2.85 -24.14
CA GLN A 709 -21.39 2.87 -24.54
C GLN A 709 -21.96 1.45 -24.68
N LYS A 710 -21.17 0.50 -25.19
CA LYS A 710 -21.52 -0.90 -25.30
C LYS A 710 -21.63 -1.55 -23.91
N ALA A 711 -20.67 -1.30 -23.02
CA ALA A 711 -20.68 -1.71 -21.62
C ALA A 711 -21.85 -1.09 -20.82
N ASN A 712 -22.20 0.17 -21.08
CA ASN A 712 -23.37 0.82 -20.46
C ASN A 712 -24.70 0.29 -21.00
N ARG A 713 -24.72 -0.29 -22.20
CA ARG A 713 -25.91 -0.91 -22.82
C ARG A 713 -26.04 -2.40 -22.47
N SER A 714 -24.95 -3.08 -22.16
CA SER A 714 -24.94 -4.47 -21.68
C SER A 714 -25.05 -4.53 -20.17
N GLU A 715 -25.95 -5.34 -19.62
CA GLU A 715 -25.84 -5.75 -18.23
C GLU A 715 -24.56 -6.60 -18.09
N ALA A 716 -23.57 -6.12 -17.35
CA ALA A 716 -22.37 -6.89 -17.07
C ALA A 716 -22.77 -8.16 -16.30
N VAL A 717 -22.73 -9.31 -16.98
CA VAL A 717 -23.11 -10.62 -16.42
C VAL A 717 -22.23 -11.01 -15.22
N SER A 718 -20.98 -10.52 -15.18
CA SER A 718 -20.08 -10.65 -14.04
C SER A 718 -18.96 -9.61 -14.03
N TYR A 719 -18.13 -9.62 -12.99
CA TYR A 719 -16.82 -8.97 -12.96
C TYR A 719 -15.92 -9.45 -14.13
N ALA A 720 -14.87 -8.69 -14.45
CA ALA A 720 -13.92 -8.99 -15.53
C ALA A 720 -13.33 -10.41 -15.44
N ALA A 721 -13.06 -11.01 -16.59
CA ALA A 721 -12.47 -12.35 -16.70
C ALA A 721 -11.01 -12.37 -16.20
N ASN A 722 -10.50 -13.59 -15.95
CA ASN A 722 -9.11 -13.83 -15.58
C ASN A 722 -8.15 -13.36 -16.69
N ASP A 723 -6.94 -12.94 -16.32
CA ASP A 723 -5.88 -12.67 -17.30
C ASP A 723 -4.86 -13.83 -17.35
N ASP A 724 -4.09 -13.93 -18.43
CA ASP A 724 -3.18 -15.07 -18.67
C ASP A 724 -2.10 -15.22 -17.56
N GLU A 725 -1.74 -14.13 -16.86
CA GLU A 725 -0.81 -14.18 -15.73
C GLU A 725 -1.47 -14.77 -14.48
N ASP A 726 -2.74 -14.42 -14.21
CA ASP A 726 -3.52 -15.06 -13.14
C ASP A 726 -3.67 -16.57 -13.38
N ASP A 727 -3.97 -16.98 -14.61
CA ASP A 727 -4.08 -18.40 -14.98
C ASP A 727 -2.74 -19.13 -14.82
N ALA A 728 -1.63 -18.52 -15.26
CA ALA A 728 -0.29 -19.10 -15.12
C ALA A 728 0.13 -19.26 -13.65
N VAL A 729 -0.16 -18.29 -12.78
CA VAL A 729 0.19 -18.37 -11.35
C VAL A 729 -0.71 -19.37 -10.62
N GLN A 730 -2.00 -19.45 -10.97
CA GLN A 730 -2.89 -20.49 -10.44
C GLN A 730 -2.45 -21.88 -10.90
N ALA A 731 -1.96 -22.03 -12.12
CA ALA A 731 -1.40 -23.29 -12.63
C ALA A 731 -0.07 -23.65 -11.96
N GLN A 732 0.80 -22.69 -11.66
CA GLN A 732 2.05 -22.94 -10.91
C GLN A 732 1.81 -23.32 -9.45
N ASN A 733 0.72 -22.84 -8.84
CA ASN A 733 0.32 -23.16 -7.46
C ASN A 733 -0.64 -24.36 -7.37
N ALA A 734 -1.11 -24.89 -8.49
CA ALA A 734 -1.67 -26.24 -8.49
C ALA A 734 -0.50 -27.16 -8.14
N GLU A 735 -0.64 -27.98 -7.09
CA GLU A 735 0.28 -29.09 -6.92
C GLU A 735 0.40 -29.79 -8.27
N PRO A 736 1.61 -30.15 -8.73
CA PRO A 736 1.69 -31.02 -9.89
C PRO A 736 0.74 -32.17 -9.57
N GLU A 737 -0.29 -32.36 -10.42
CA GLU A 737 -0.94 -33.66 -10.44
C GLU A 737 0.21 -34.67 -10.43
N ASP A 738 0.13 -35.68 -9.57
CA ASP A 738 1.01 -36.82 -9.64
C ASP A 738 0.84 -37.40 -11.05
N VAL A 739 1.56 -36.81 -12.01
CA VAL A 739 2.03 -37.51 -13.18
C VAL A 739 2.92 -38.52 -12.50
N GLU A 740 2.36 -39.69 -12.25
CA GLU A 740 3.12 -40.92 -12.21
C GLU A 740 3.96 -40.88 -13.49
N ASP A 741 5.14 -40.26 -13.38
CA ASP A 741 6.25 -40.50 -14.26
C ASP A 741 6.49 -41.99 -14.11
N MET A 742 5.81 -42.76 -14.95
CA MET A 742 6.20 -44.08 -15.38
C MET A 742 7.53 -43.96 -16.15
N GLU A 743 8.54 -43.38 -15.51
CA GLU A 743 9.93 -43.63 -15.80
C GLU A 743 10.25 -44.99 -15.17
N ASP A 744 10.01 -46.01 -15.98
CA ASP A 744 10.63 -47.34 -15.96
C ASP A 744 11.91 -47.39 -15.11
N GLU A 745 11.76 -47.76 -13.83
CA GLU A 745 12.88 -48.19 -12.97
C GLU A 745 13.38 -49.56 -13.44
N GLY A 746 14.02 -49.55 -14.61
CA GLY A 746 14.77 -50.63 -15.20
C GLY A 746 16.26 -50.30 -15.21
N ILE A 747 16.97 -50.74 -14.16
CA ILE A 747 18.43 -51.02 -14.13
C ILE A 747 19.37 -49.81 -13.87
N GLY A 748 19.73 -49.66 -12.58
CA GLY A 748 21.13 -49.76 -12.14
C GLY A 748 21.97 -48.47 -12.01
N GLY A 749 22.02 -47.90 -10.80
CA GLY A 749 23.06 -46.94 -10.43
C GLY A 749 22.92 -46.32 -9.03
N SER A 750 23.15 -47.09 -7.97
CA SER A 750 23.12 -46.59 -6.58
C SER A 750 24.15 -45.47 -6.32
N PRO A 751 23.77 -44.36 -5.64
CA PRO A 751 24.73 -43.43 -5.06
C PRO A 751 25.37 -44.05 -3.81
N ARG A 752 26.69 -43.93 -3.71
CA ARG A 752 27.52 -44.50 -2.65
C ARG A 752 27.28 -43.74 -1.32
N ALA A 753 27.15 -44.51 -0.24
CA ALA A 753 26.84 -44.08 1.10
C ALA A 753 27.82 -43.04 1.70
N ALA A 754 27.26 -42.21 2.59
CA ALA A 754 27.95 -41.29 3.47
C ALA A 754 29.10 -41.96 4.23
N GLN A 755 30.26 -41.31 4.22
CA GLN A 755 31.35 -41.60 5.15
C GLN A 755 31.22 -40.67 6.36
N SER A 756 31.36 -41.30 7.52
CA SER A 756 31.29 -40.78 8.87
C SER A 756 32.30 -39.65 9.14
N ASP A 757 31.80 -38.60 9.78
CA ASP A 757 32.61 -37.66 10.55
C ASP A 757 33.11 -38.38 11.81
N ASP A 758 34.43 -38.47 11.97
CA ASP A 758 35.08 -38.74 13.25
C ASP A 758 35.64 -37.41 13.77
N GLU A 759 35.12 -37.00 14.93
CA GLU A 759 35.68 -35.97 15.80
C GLU A 759 36.99 -36.48 16.40
N ASP A 760 38.03 -35.65 16.43
CA ASP A 760 39.14 -35.82 17.37
C ASP A 760 39.58 -34.45 17.89
N GLU A 761 39.22 -34.18 19.14
CA GLU A 761 39.74 -33.09 19.96
C GLU A 761 41.15 -33.46 20.45
N GLY A 762 42.14 -32.65 20.09
CA GLY A 762 43.51 -32.76 20.58
C GLY A 762 44.06 -31.38 20.93
N ASP A 763 44.07 -31.11 22.24
CA ASP A 763 44.67 -29.95 22.91
C ASP A 763 46.20 -29.96 22.72
N ASP A 764 46.80 -28.81 22.37
CA ASP A 764 48.21 -28.55 22.71
C ASP A 764 48.57 -27.05 22.67
N GLU A 765 49.31 -26.66 23.71
CA GLU A 765 49.60 -25.31 24.16
C GLU A 765 50.59 -24.51 23.28
N ASN A 766 50.31 -23.21 23.20
CA ASN A 766 51.19 -22.03 23.30
C ASN A 766 52.67 -22.11 22.83
N GLY A 767 53.04 -21.25 21.88
CA GLY A 767 54.44 -20.95 21.56
C GLY A 767 54.65 -19.79 20.57
N GLU A 768 54.96 -18.61 21.09
CA GLU A 768 55.43 -17.46 20.30
C GLU A 768 56.66 -17.82 19.42
N ARG A 769 56.66 -17.46 18.13
CA ARG A 769 57.93 -17.17 17.42
C ARG A 769 57.80 -16.31 16.14
N LYS A 770 58.59 -15.24 16.16
CA LYS A 770 58.85 -14.18 15.16
C LYS A 770 59.15 -14.63 13.71
N LYS A 771 58.58 -13.86 12.77
CA LYS A 771 59.11 -13.37 11.47
C LYS A 771 60.29 -14.13 10.83
N ARG A 772 59.97 -15.02 9.87
CA ARG A 772 60.74 -15.28 8.61
C ARG A 772 60.07 -16.43 7.84
N LYS A 773 59.41 -16.16 6.70
CA LYS A 773 59.14 -17.10 5.57
C LYS A 773 58.11 -16.48 4.60
N THR A 774 58.53 -16.03 3.41
CA THR A 774 57.61 -15.63 2.33
C THR A 774 57.55 -16.64 1.17
N THR A 775 58.42 -17.67 1.13
CA THR A 775 58.40 -18.70 0.08
C THR A 775 57.79 -20.04 0.51
N ALA A 776 57.97 -20.46 1.77
CA ALA A 776 57.47 -21.76 2.24
C ALA A 776 55.93 -21.83 2.38
N ALA A 777 55.29 -20.71 2.75
CA ALA A 777 53.84 -20.65 2.93
C ALA A 777 53.09 -20.74 1.59
N SER A 778 53.63 -20.16 0.51
CA SER A 778 53.03 -20.25 -0.83
C SER A 778 53.12 -21.66 -1.42
N GLU A 779 54.20 -22.41 -1.14
CA GLU A 779 54.37 -23.79 -1.59
C GLU A 779 53.40 -24.75 -0.88
N GLU A 780 53.15 -24.51 0.41
CA GLU A 780 52.20 -25.29 1.21
C GLU A 780 50.74 -25.04 0.75
N LEU A 781 50.40 -23.79 0.42
CA LEU A 781 49.09 -23.41 -0.13
C LEU A 781 48.83 -24.04 -1.50
N GLU A 782 49.84 -24.03 -2.37
CA GLU A 782 49.80 -24.67 -3.68
C GLU A 782 49.63 -26.20 -3.57
N ALA A 783 50.33 -26.84 -2.62
CA ALA A 783 50.21 -28.27 -2.36
C ALA A 783 48.79 -28.66 -1.89
N GLN A 784 48.15 -27.84 -1.05
CA GLN A 784 46.78 -28.05 -0.60
C GLN A 784 45.77 -27.96 -1.75
N VAL A 785 45.92 -26.98 -2.65
CA VAL A 785 45.05 -26.83 -3.83
C VAL A 785 45.23 -28.01 -4.78
N LYS A 786 46.47 -28.42 -5.08
CA LYS A 786 46.76 -29.58 -5.94
C LYS A 786 46.19 -30.89 -5.40
N LYS A 787 46.20 -31.07 -4.08
CA LYS A 787 45.62 -32.25 -3.43
C LYS A 787 44.10 -32.32 -3.61
N ARG A 788 43.43 -31.16 -3.76
CA ARG A 788 41.97 -31.07 -3.86
C ARG A 788 41.48 -31.02 -5.32
N CYS A 789 42.24 -30.36 -6.18
CA CYS A 789 41.90 -30.12 -7.58
C CYS A 789 42.99 -30.68 -8.50
N GLU A 790 42.72 -31.86 -9.07
CA GLU A 790 43.68 -32.58 -9.92
C GLU A 790 44.09 -31.82 -11.19
N ASP A 791 43.21 -30.98 -11.73
CA ASP A 791 43.45 -30.27 -13.01
C ASP A 791 44.27 -28.99 -12.82
N ILE A 792 44.48 -28.52 -11.57
CA ILE A 792 45.19 -27.29 -11.26
C ILE A 792 46.66 -27.60 -11.00
N THR A 793 47.55 -27.06 -11.82
CA THR A 793 48.99 -27.34 -11.74
C THR A 793 49.79 -26.24 -11.05
N ARG A 794 49.21 -25.04 -10.89
CA ARG A 794 49.82 -23.94 -10.14
C ARG A 794 48.75 -23.05 -9.51
N PHE A 795 48.99 -22.65 -8.26
CA PHE A 795 48.19 -21.66 -7.54
C PHE A 795 49.15 -20.72 -6.81
N ARG A 796 49.07 -19.40 -7.07
CA ARG A 796 49.82 -18.38 -6.32
C ARG A 796 48.90 -17.25 -5.92
N PHE A 797 49.13 -16.70 -4.74
CA PHE A 797 48.39 -15.57 -4.20
C PHE A 797 49.37 -14.56 -3.61
N ASP A 798 49.07 -13.28 -3.78
CA ASP A 798 49.84 -12.18 -3.19
C ASP A 798 49.60 -12.10 -1.68
N GLN A 799 50.47 -12.71 -0.87
CA GLN A 799 50.34 -12.67 0.58
C GLN A 799 50.71 -11.31 1.20
N ASP A 800 51.39 -10.43 0.46
CA ASP A 800 51.89 -9.16 0.99
C ASP A 800 50.86 -8.02 0.80
N ASN A 801 50.25 -7.92 -0.39
CA ASN A 801 49.28 -6.87 -0.70
C ASN A 801 47.86 -7.39 -0.99
N ALA A 802 47.69 -8.71 -1.18
CA ALA A 802 46.41 -9.36 -1.52
C ALA A 802 45.74 -8.83 -2.79
N GLU A 803 46.53 -8.38 -3.77
CA GLU A 803 45.99 -7.72 -4.97
C GLU A 803 45.89 -8.63 -6.19
N TRP A 804 46.45 -9.85 -6.17
CA TRP A 804 46.38 -10.74 -7.32
C TRP A 804 46.45 -12.23 -6.97
N CYS A 805 45.92 -13.05 -7.88
CA CYS A 805 45.95 -14.50 -7.80
C CYS A 805 46.22 -15.12 -9.18
N ASP A 806 47.17 -16.06 -9.25
CA ASP A 806 47.48 -16.85 -10.45
C ASP A 806 46.98 -18.29 -10.27
N VAL A 807 46.22 -18.79 -11.24
CA VAL A 807 45.77 -20.18 -11.32
C VAL A 807 46.09 -20.76 -12.69
N SER A 808 46.80 -21.88 -12.75
CA SER A 808 47.08 -22.59 -14.01
C SER A 808 46.35 -23.94 -14.06
N LEU A 809 45.61 -24.16 -15.14
CA LEU A 809 44.94 -25.44 -15.44
C LEU A 809 45.66 -26.15 -16.59
N GLU A 810 45.80 -27.47 -16.50
CA GLU A 810 46.37 -28.29 -17.58
C GLU A 810 45.41 -29.38 -18.04
N TYR A 811 45.22 -29.47 -19.36
CA TYR A 811 44.43 -30.51 -20.00
C TYR A 811 45.21 -31.13 -21.16
N ASP A 812 44.80 -32.32 -21.60
CA ASP A 812 45.36 -32.98 -22.78
C ASP A 812 45.21 -32.10 -24.04
N ALA A 813 46.21 -32.12 -24.93
CA ALA A 813 46.20 -31.33 -26.16
C ALA A 813 45.02 -31.65 -27.10
N ASP A 814 44.47 -32.87 -27.05
CA ASP A 814 43.33 -33.30 -27.87
C ASP A 814 42.00 -32.67 -27.45
N VAL A 815 41.98 -31.99 -26.30
CA VAL A 815 40.79 -31.35 -25.76
C VAL A 815 40.36 -30.17 -26.64
N PRO A 816 39.06 -30.10 -27.03
CA PRO A 816 38.56 -29.02 -27.88
C PRO A 816 38.75 -27.66 -27.21
N LYS A 817 38.90 -26.60 -28.02
CA LYS A 817 39.02 -25.23 -27.51
C LYS A 817 37.77 -24.85 -26.71
N VAL A 818 37.97 -24.30 -25.52
CA VAL A 818 36.91 -23.81 -24.64
C VAL A 818 37.06 -22.31 -24.46
N LEU A 819 35.94 -21.59 -24.39
CA LEU A 819 35.93 -20.17 -24.01
C LEU A 819 36.15 -20.08 -22.50
N MET A 820 37.42 -20.17 -22.09
CA MET A 820 37.79 -20.19 -20.67
C MET A 820 37.43 -18.88 -19.95
N LEU A 821 37.47 -17.75 -20.65
CA LEU A 821 37.09 -16.45 -20.06
C LEU A 821 35.65 -16.45 -19.54
N SER A 822 34.68 -16.92 -20.32
CA SER A 822 33.28 -16.99 -19.90
C SER A 822 33.06 -17.94 -18.72
N ILE A 823 33.85 -19.03 -18.65
CA ILE A 823 33.81 -19.96 -17.52
C ILE A 823 34.40 -19.31 -16.27
N VAL A 824 35.48 -18.55 -16.41
CA VAL A 824 36.09 -17.79 -15.31
C VAL A 824 35.12 -16.71 -14.82
N GLU A 825 34.45 -15.98 -15.70
CA GLU A 825 33.41 -15.00 -15.34
C GLU A 825 32.25 -15.64 -14.57
N GLU A 826 31.73 -16.79 -15.06
CA GLU A 826 30.68 -17.55 -14.37
C GLU A 826 31.15 -18.08 -13.01
N ALA A 827 32.40 -18.55 -12.92
CA ALA A 827 33.01 -19.00 -11.68
C ALA A 827 33.17 -17.84 -10.69
N LEU A 828 33.61 -16.66 -11.13
CA LEU A 828 33.80 -15.48 -10.28
C LEU A 828 32.46 -14.93 -9.75
N ARG A 829 31.41 -14.87 -10.59
CA ARG A 829 30.08 -14.41 -10.16
C ARG A 829 29.40 -15.39 -9.20
N SER A 830 29.57 -16.69 -9.42
CA SER A 830 28.93 -17.72 -8.58
C SER A 830 29.67 -18.01 -7.27
N CYS A 831 30.94 -17.63 -7.16
CA CYS A 831 31.72 -17.84 -5.94
C CYS A 831 31.52 -16.67 -4.98
N LEU A 832 30.83 -16.94 -3.88
CA LEU A 832 30.49 -15.96 -2.86
C LEU A 832 31.56 -15.95 -1.75
N ILE A 833 31.99 -14.77 -1.33
CA ILE A 833 32.87 -14.53 -0.18
C ILE A 833 32.00 -14.56 1.07
N GLN A 834 31.08 -13.61 1.18
CA GLN A 834 30.05 -13.54 2.23
C GLN A 834 28.71 -13.94 1.62
N HIS A 835 27.99 -14.83 2.29
CA HIS A 835 26.67 -15.26 1.88
C HIS A 835 25.91 -15.86 3.05
N ILE A 836 24.78 -15.25 3.36
CA ILE A 836 23.76 -15.84 4.21
C ILE A 836 22.65 -16.34 3.27
N PRO A 837 22.32 -17.65 3.28
CA PRO A 837 21.30 -18.19 2.39
C PRO A 837 19.99 -17.41 2.47
N GLY A 838 19.43 -17.03 1.33
CA GLY A 838 18.16 -16.30 1.26
C GLY A 838 18.24 -14.81 1.58
N ILE A 839 19.44 -14.26 1.82
CA ILE A 839 19.68 -12.83 1.99
C ILE A 839 20.56 -12.32 0.84
N GLY A 840 20.10 -11.25 0.20
CA GLY A 840 20.76 -10.51 -0.87
C GLY A 840 21.50 -9.29 -0.32
N SER A 841 21.27 -8.12 -0.93
CA SER A 841 21.91 -6.88 -0.49
C SER A 841 21.23 -6.29 0.74
N CYS A 842 22.01 -5.62 1.59
CA CYS A 842 21.53 -5.03 2.84
C CYS A 842 21.84 -3.52 2.88
N THR A 843 20.85 -2.71 3.25
CA THR A 843 20.97 -1.24 3.30
C THR A 843 20.67 -0.72 4.70
N TYR A 844 21.50 0.20 5.19
CA TYR A 844 21.34 0.84 6.50
C TYR A 844 20.51 2.13 6.38
N ASP A 845 19.50 2.27 7.24
CA ASP A 845 18.73 3.51 7.41
C ASP A 845 18.78 3.93 8.88
N GLY A 846 19.50 5.03 9.15
CA GLY A 846 19.69 5.57 10.50
C GLY A 846 18.54 6.44 11.01
N ASP A 847 17.61 6.85 10.14
CA ASP A 847 16.59 7.86 10.44
C ASP A 847 15.16 7.33 10.27
N ASN A 848 14.96 6.02 10.26
CA ASN A 848 13.64 5.43 10.05
C ASN A 848 12.67 5.80 11.20
N GLU A 849 11.54 6.42 10.86
CA GLU A 849 10.56 6.88 11.83
C GLU A 849 9.49 5.81 12.08
N VAL A 850 9.48 5.25 13.29
CA VAL A 850 8.47 4.28 13.73
C VAL A 850 7.59 4.90 14.78
N LYS A 851 6.27 4.68 14.66
CA LYS A 851 5.31 5.11 15.68
C LYS A 851 5.38 4.18 16.89
N ASP A 852 5.77 4.71 18.04
CA ASP A 852 5.81 3.93 19.28
C ASP A 852 4.38 3.57 19.73
N SER A 853 4.09 2.26 19.83
CA SER A 853 2.79 1.70 20.21
C SER A 853 2.29 2.17 21.58
N LYS A 854 3.19 2.60 22.49
CA LYS A 854 2.81 3.05 23.85
C LYS A 854 2.53 4.54 23.93
N THR A 855 3.31 5.36 23.24
CA THR A 855 3.21 6.82 23.36
C THR A 855 2.50 7.48 22.17
N GLY A 856 2.32 6.73 21.08
CA GLY A 856 1.75 7.24 19.82
C GLY A 856 2.62 8.28 19.12
N LYS A 857 3.85 8.51 19.61
CA LYS A 857 4.81 9.47 19.05
C LYS A 857 5.72 8.78 18.03
N MET A 858 6.15 9.52 17.02
CA MET A 858 7.15 9.07 16.05
C MET A 858 8.52 9.09 16.73
N VAL A 859 9.17 7.94 16.78
CA VAL A 859 10.53 7.75 17.32
C VAL A 859 11.42 7.30 16.17
N LYS A 860 12.60 7.89 16.07
CA LYS A 860 13.61 7.49 15.10
C LYS A 860 14.36 6.27 15.62
N ILE A 861 14.39 5.20 14.83
CA ILE A 861 15.02 3.94 15.20
C ILE A 861 15.95 3.52 14.05
N PRO A 862 17.23 3.21 14.32
CA PRO A 862 18.13 2.70 13.30
C PRO A 862 17.71 1.30 12.86
N VAL A 863 17.58 1.10 11.55
CA VAL A 863 17.21 -0.19 10.97
C VAL A 863 18.13 -0.58 9.82
N VAL A 864 18.20 -1.89 9.55
CA VAL A 864 18.79 -2.43 8.32
C VAL A 864 17.67 -3.11 7.52
N HIS A 865 17.56 -2.74 6.26
CA HIS A 865 16.68 -3.40 5.30
C HIS A 865 17.46 -4.44 4.52
N THR A 866 16.97 -5.67 4.48
CA THR A 866 17.57 -6.76 3.70
C THR A 866 16.70 -7.07 2.50
N GLU A 867 17.33 -7.30 1.35
CA GLU A 867 16.70 -8.03 0.25
C GLU A 867 16.73 -9.52 0.58
N GLY A 868 15.60 -10.20 0.49
CA GLY A 868 15.48 -11.58 0.94
C GLY A 868 15.19 -11.74 2.43
N VAL A 869 14.84 -12.96 2.81
CA VAL A 869 14.31 -13.31 4.13
C VAL A 869 14.99 -14.59 4.64
N ASN A 870 15.64 -14.49 5.80
CA ASN A 870 16.07 -15.66 6.57
C ASN A 870 16.04 -15.37 8.08
N LEU A 871 14.91 -15.66 8.71
CA LEU A 871 14.66 -15.33 10.12
C LEU A 871 15.57 -16.13 11.06
N LYS A 872 15.77 -17.44 10.79
CA LYS A 872 16.61 -18.33 11.60
C LYS A 872 18.07 -17.85 11.63
N ALA A 873 18.62 -17.42 10.49
CA ALA A 873 19.98 -16.91 10.44
C ALA A 873 20.14 -15.60 11.21
N MET A 874 19.18 -14.68 11.08
CA MET A 874 19.22 -13.37 11.74
C MET A 874 19.13 -13.47 13.26
N GLN A 875 18.41 -14.46 13.81
CA GLN A 875 18.34 -14.69 15.25
C GLN A 875 19.71 -14.93 15.91
N ASN A 876 20.68 -15.48 15.17
CA ASN A 876 22.05 -15.69 15.69
C ASN A 876 22.83 -14.38 15.89
N TYR A 877 22.38 -13.26 15.31
CA TYR A 877 23.02 -11.95 15.40
C TYR A 877 22.42 -11.05 16.51
N ALA A 878 21.92 -11.64 17.59
CA ALA A 878 21.30 -10.93 18.72
C ALA A 878 22.18 -9.85 19.38
N ALA A 879 23.51 -9.92 19.18
CA ALA A 879 24.44 -8.88 19.61
C ALA A 879 24.21 -7.54 18.88
N PHE A 880 23.83 -7.61 17.61
CA PHE A 880 23.65 -6.43 16.75
C PHE A 880 22.19 -6.02 16.59
N ILE A 881 21.30 -7.00 16.45
CA ILE A 881 19.88 -6.80 16.21
C ILE A 881 19.05 -7.27 17.39
N ASN A 882 17.85 -6.74 17.53
CA ASN A 882 16.86 -7.26 18.47
C ASN A 882 15.98 -8.32 17.79
N PRO A 883 16.15 -9.63 18.09
CA PRO A 883 15.43 -10.69 17.41
C PRO A 883 13.91 -10.68 17.63
N ASN A 884 13.45 -10.01 18.69
CA ASN A 884 12.02 -9.91 19.04
C ASN A 884 11.30 -8.79 18.27
N LYS A 885 12.02 -7.97 17.50
CA LYS A 885 11.48 -6.85 16.74
C LYS A 885 11.75 -6.96 15.23
N ILE A 886 12.13 -8.14 14.76
CA ILE A 886 12.33 -8.39 13.33
C ILE A 886 10.95 -8.36 12.66
N SER A 887 10.81 -7.59 11.57
CA SER A 887 9.61 -7.62 10.72
C SER A 887 9.99 -8.04 9.29
N THR A 888 9.09 -8.69 8.59
CA THR A 888 9.28 -9.13 7.20
C THR A 888 7.98 -8.99 6.45
N ASN A 889 8.07 -8.78 5.13
CA ASN A 889 6.91 -8.81 4.25
C ASN A 889 6.55 -10.23 3.78
N ASP A 890 7.39 -11.23 4.07
CA ASP A 890 7.12 -12.63 3.75
C ASP A 890 6.24 -13.28 4.83
N ILE A 891 4.96 -13.42 4.51
CA ILE A 891 3.94 -13.97 5.40
C ILE A 891 4.13 -15.47 5.63
N ALA A 892 4.55 -16.21 4.60
CA ALA A 892 4.80 -17.65 4.70
C ALA A 892 5.99 -17.94 5.62
N ALA A 893 7.06 -17.15 5.51
CA ALA A 893 8.20 -17.24 6.42
C ALA A 893 7.81 -16.92 7.88
N MET A 894 6.89 -15.98 8.11
CA MET A 894 6.37 -15.71 9.45
C MET A 894 5.55 -16.87 10.01
N LEU A 895 4.73 -17.52 9.17
CA LEU A 895 3.97 -18.70 9.57
C LEU A 895 4.89 -19.85 10.00
N GLU A 896 5.93 -20.16 9.22
CA GLU A 896 6.85 -21.27 9.51
C GLU A 896 7.65 -21.05 10.81
N ASN A 897 8.07 -19.81 11.08
CA ASN A 897 9.01 -19.50 12.16
C ASN A 897 8.35 -19.01 13.45
N TYR A 898 7.28 -18.21 13.34
CA TYR A 898 6.63 -17.53 14.48
C TYR A 898 5.17 -17.97 14.69
N GLY A 899 4.61 -18.79 13.79
CA GLY A 899 3.28 -19.36 13.92
C GLY A 899 2.15 -18.49 13.35
N VAL A 900 0.92 -18.99 13.49
CA VAL A 900 -0.25 -18.45 12.78
C VAL A 900 -0.65 -17.04 13.22
N GLU A 901 -0.52 -16.66 14.49
CA GLU A 901 -0.87 -15.31 14.97
C GLU A 901 0.10 -14.24 14.47
N ALA A 902 1.39 -14.59 14.34
CA ALA A 902 2.39 -13.71 13.73
C ALA A 902 2.11 -13.54 12.23
N CYS A 903 1.73 -14.63 11.55
CA CYS A 903 1.27 -14.61 10.17
C CYS A 903 0.04 -13.69 10.00
N ARG A 904 -1.02 -13.89 10.81
CA ARG A 904 -2.24 -13.06 10.81
C ARG A 904 -1.93 -11.57 10.99
N SER A 905 -1.08 -11.24 11.97
CA SER A 905 -0.67 -9.85 12.22
C SER A 905 0.11 -9.25 11.05
N THR A 906 0.96 -10.05 10.39
CA THR A 906 1.74 -9.63 9.23
C THR A 906 0.83 -9.38 8.02
N ILE A 907 -0.19 -10.22 7.79
CA ILE A 907 -1.20 -10.00 6.72
C ILE A 907 -1.86 -8.63 6.91
N VAL A 908 -2.33 -8.31 8.12
CA VAL A 908 -3.00 -7.02 8.39
C VAL A 908 -2.05 -5.84 8.16
N GLN A 909 -0.79 -5.94 8.61
CA GLN A 909 0.21 -4.89 8.42
C GLN A 909 0.54 -4.66 6.95
N GLU A 910 0.74 -5.75 6.19
CA GLU A 910 1.04 -5.70 4.76
C GLU A 910 -0.15 -5.12 3.98
N LEU A 911 -1.37 -5.60 4.23
CA LEU A 911 -2.59 -5.06 3.60
C LEU A 911 -2.76 -3.57 3.92
N HIS A 912 -2.58 -3.15 5.18
CA HIS A 912 -2.62 -1.73 5.54
C HIS A 912 -1.57 -0.93 4.77
N SER A 913 -0.31 -1.42 4.70
CA SER A 913 0.78 -0.73 4.02
C SER A 913 0.51 -0.50 2.54
N VAL A 914 -0.14 -1.47 1.88
CA VAL A 914 -0.55 -1.39 0.48
C VAL A 914 -1.55 -0.27 0.27
N PHE A 915 -2.58 -0.14 1.11
CA PHE A 915 -3.59 0.93 0.99
C PHE A 915 -3.07 2.31 1.41
N ASP A 916 -2.29 2.38 2.49
CA ASP A 916 -1.73 3.63 3.04
C ASP A 916 -0.74 4.27 2.05
N GLY A 917 0.01 3.46 1.30
CA GLY A 917 0.87 3.91 0.21
C GLY A 917 0.15 4.70 -0.89
N HIS A 918 -1.17 4.52 -1.04
CA HIS A 918 -2.02 5.25 -1.98
C HIS A 918 -2.94 6.28 -1.31
N ALA A 919 -2.73 6.60 -0.02
CA ALA A 919 -3.59 7.46 0.79
C ALA A 919 -5.06 7.00 0.85
N ILE A 920 -5.29 5.70 0.73
CA ILE A 920 -6.60 5.08 0.84
C ILE A 920 -6.76 4.56 2.27
N ALA A 921 -7.73 5.10 2.99
CA ALA A 921 -8.03 4.67 4.35
C ALA A 921 -9.07 3.55 4.33
N VAL A 922 -8.64 2.31 4.60
CA VAL A 922 -9.52 1.16 4.84
C VAL A 922 -9.58 0.91 6.36
N ASP A 923 -10.77 0.62 6.90
CA ASP A 923 -10.92 0.33 8.32
C ASP A 923 -10.30 -1.02 8.70
N MET A 924 -9.61 -1.06 9.84
CA MET A 924 -8.89 -2.26 10.29
C MET A 924 -9.79 -3.46 10.54
N ARG A 925 -11.08 -3.27 10.83
CA ARG A 925 -12.01 -4.38 11.05
C ARG A 925 -12.20 -5.24 9.81
N HIS A 926 -12.16 -4.63 8.62
CA HIS A 926 -12.23 -5.37 7.36
C HIS A 926 -10.95 -6.16 7.12
N LEU A 927 -9.78 -5.54 7.36
CA LEU A 927 -8.49 -6.21 7.18
C LEU A 927 -8.30 -7.37 8.17
N ASN A 928 -8.70 -7.18 9.44
CA ASN A 928 -8.70 -8.23 10.45
C ASN A 928 -9.58 -9.40 10.04
N LEU A 929 -10.81 -9.14 9.55
CA LEU A 929 -11.72 -10.21 9.12
C LEU A 929 -11.14 -11.02 7.95
N ILE A 930 -10.49 -10.36 6.99
CA ILE A 930 -9.83 -11.03 5.88
C ILE A 930 -8.66 -11.89 6.38
N ALA A 931 -7.80 -11.34 7.23
CA ALA A 931 -6.67 -12.07 7.80
C ALA A 931 -7.13 -13.28 8.62
N ASP A 932 -8.16 -13.13 9.47
CA ASP A 932 -8.74 -14.21 10.27
C ASP A 932 -9.31 -15.32 9.40
N TYR A 933 -9.97 -14.97 8.29
CA TYR A 933 -10.47 -15.96 7.34
C TYR A 933 -9.32 -16.71 6.66
N MET A 934 -8.26 -16.02 6.22
CA MET A 934 -7.10 -16.64 5.59
C MET A 934 -6.36 -17.60 6.53
N THR A 935 -6.39 -17.33 7.84
CA THR A 935 -5.71 -18.13 8.86
C THR A 935 -6.61 -19.13 9.60
N ARG A 936 -7.88 -19.28 9.21
CA ARG A 936 -8.87 -20.12 9.92
C ARG A 936 -8.47 -21.59 10.08
N GLY A 937 -7.67 -22.11 9.14
CA GLY A 937 -7.19 -23.49 9.14
C GLY A 937 -5.86 -23.70 9.86
N GLY A 938 -5.30 -22.67 10.52
CA GLY A 938 -3.96 -22.71 11.09
C GLY A 938 -2.82 -22.52 10.08
N GLY A 939 -3.15 -22.32 8.79
CA GLY A 939 -2.20 -22.08 7.71
C GLY A 939 -2.40 -20.72 7.04
N PHE A 940 -1.82 -20.52 5.86
CA PHE A 940 -1.99 -19.31 5.04
C PHE A 940 -2.79 -19.68 3.77
N SER A 941 -4.11 -19.53 3.82
CA SER A 941 -5.00 -19.94 2.74
C SER A 941 -5.36 -18.78 1.79
N PRO A 942 -5.30 -19.00 0.46
CA PRO A 942 -5.64 -17.98 -0.54
C PRO A 942 -7.15 -17.87 -0.83
N PHE A 943 -7.53 -16.75 -1.45
CA PHE A 943 -8.85 -16.54 -2.05
C PHE A 943 -8.88 -16.96 -3.53
N ASN A 944 -8.72 -18.25 -3.80
CA ASN A 944 -8.78 -18.84 -5.15
C ASN A 944 -9.46 -20.22 -5.13
N ARG A 945 -9.43 -20.94 -6.27
CA ARG A 945 -9.94 -22.31 -6.41
C ARG A 945 -9.49 -23.25 -5.29
N ASN A 946 -8.20 -23.24 -4.98
CA ASN A 946 -7.58 -24.15 -4.02
C ASN A 946 -8.04 -23.82 -2.60
N GLY A 947 -8.12 -22.53 -2.24
CA GLY A 947 -8.69 -22.09 -0.97
C GLY A 947 -10.19 -22.43 -0.83
N MET A 948 -10.93 -22.46 -1.94
CA MET A 948 -12.35 -22.83 -1.94
C MET A 948 -12.62 -24.33 -1.84
N LYS A 949 -11.66 -25.21 -2.15
CA LYS A 949 -11.83 -26.67 -1.99
C LYS A 949 -12.26 -27.05 -0.57
N GLY A 950 -11.73 -26.36 0.44
CA GLY A 950 -12.08 -26.56 1.85
C GLY A 950 -13.46 -26.04 2.28
N SER A 951 -14.23 -25.41 1.38
CA SER A 951 -15.59 -24.92 1.71
C SER A 951 -16.59 -26.08 1.78
N VAL A 952 -17.63 -25.96 2.60
CA VAL A 952 -18.58 -27.06 2.84
C VAL A 952 -19.69 -27.14 1.77
N SER A 953 -20.05 -26.04 1.10
CA SER A 953 -21.17 -26.03 0.13
C SER A 953 -20.73 -26.38 -1.31
N PRO A 954 -21.23 -27.48 -1.90
CA PRO A 954 -20.98 -27.80 -3.31
C PRO A 954 -21.50 -26.73 -4.28
N PHE A 955 -22.67 -26.12 -4.02
CA PHE A 955 -23.21 -25.07 -4.91
C PHE A 955 -22.39 -23.79 -4.90
N MET A 956 -21.79 -23.44 -3.76
CA MET A 956 -20.84 -22.33 -3.68
C MET A 956 -19.61 -22.59 -4.58
N LYS A 957 -19.03 -23.80 -4.51
CA LYS A 957 -17.91 -24.22 -5.38
C LYS A 957 -18.29 -24.20 -6.86
N MET A 958 -19.41 -24.83 -7.21
CA MET A 958 -19.92 -24.92 -8.58
C MET A 958 -20.21 -23.57 -9.23
N SER A 959 -20.64 -22.58 -8.44
CA SER A 959 -20.97 -21.22 -8.92
C SER A 959 -19.79 -20.26 -8.92
N PHE A 960 -18.62 -20.67 -8.43
CA PHE A 960 -17.40 -19.88 -8.51
C PHE A 960 -16.73 -20.03 -9.87
N GLU A 961 -16.21 -21.24 -10.16
CA GLU A 961 -15.55 -21.63 -11.41
C GLU A 961 -15.47 -23.17 -11.55
N THR A 962 -15.19 -23.69 -12.74
CA THR A 962 -15.06 -25.14 -13.01
C THR A 962 -16.24 -25.99 -12.53
N THR A 963 -17.47 -25.57 -12.84
CA THR A 963 -18.73 -26.17 -12.36
C THR A 963 -18.79 -27.69 -12.50
N VAL A 964 -18.40 -28.23 -13.66
CA VAL A 964 -18.46 -29.68 -13.94
C VAL A 964 -17.46 -30.46 -13.11
N GLY A 965 -16.28 -29.90 -12.83
CA GLY A 965 -15.26 -30.54 -11.99
C GLY A 965 -15.76 -30.72 -10.57
N PHE A 966 -16.20 -29.63 -9.93
CA PHE A 966 -16.77 -29.71 -8.57
C PHE A 966 -18.05 -30.55 -8.49
N LEU A 967 -18.86 -30.58 -9.56
CA LEU A 967 -20.03 -31.44 -9.61
C LEU A 967 -19.63 -32.92 -9.68
N ALA A 968 -18.61 -33.27 -10.48
CA ALA A 968 -18.10 -34.63 -10.56
C ALA A 968 -17.54 -35.09 -9.21
N ASP A 969 -16.75 -34.25 -8.55
CA ASP A 969 -16.20 -34.52 -7.20
C ASP A 969 -17.33 -34.74 -6.19
N ALA A 970 -18.30 -33.81 -6.12
CA ALA A 970 -19.42 -33.90 -5.19
C ALA A 970 -20.29 -35.15 -5.43
N VAL A 971 -20.50 -35.55 -6.69
CA VAL A 971 -21.24 -36.77 -7.03
C VAL A 971 -20.44 -38.02 -6.69
N ALA A 972 -19.13 -38.03 -6.94
CA ALA A 972 -18.25 -39.15 -6.64
C ALA A 972 -18.13 -39.40 -5.13
N GLU A 973 -18.03 -38.33 -4.35
CA GLU A 973 -17.95 -38.37 -2.88
C GLU A 973 -19.31 -38.54 -2.19
N CYS A 974 -20.42 -38.47 -2.95
CA CYS A 974 -21.79 -38.44 -2.43
C CYS A 974 -22.00 -37.29 -1.43
N ASP A 975 -21.43 -36.13 -1.73
CA ASP A 975 -21.51 -34.92 -0.91
C ASP A 975 -22.93 -34.33 -0.91
N TRP A 976 -23.27 -33.57 0.13
CA TRP A 976 -24.60 -32.98 0.31
C TRP A 976 -24.50 -31.50 0.71
N ASP A 977 -25.41 -30.68 0.18
CA ASP A 977 -25.49 -29.25 0.53
C ASP A 977 -26.59 -29.02 1.58
N ASP A 978 -26.24 -28.37 2.68
CA ASP A 978 -27.16 -28.04 3.78
C ASP A 978 -28.09 -26.86 3.47
N LEU A 979 -27.89 -26.22 2.33
CA LEU A 979 -28.61 -25.03 1.88
C LEU A 979 -28.52 -23.90 2.91
N ALA A 980 -27.42 -23.78 3.66
CA ALA A 980 -27.19 -22.66 4.55
C ALA A 980 -26.56 -21.47 3.82
N ASN A 981 -25.62 -21.75 2.91
CA ASN A 981 -24.88 -20.74 2.16
C ASN A 981 -25.81 -19.90 1.24
N PRO A 982 -25.56 -18.58 1.09
CA PRO A 982 -26.33 -17.73 0.18
C PRO A 982 -26.41 -18.24 -1.26
N SER A 983 -25.32 -18.73 -1.84
CA SER A 983 -25.30 -19.25 -3.22
C SER A 983 -26.19 -20.47 -3.39
N SER A 984 -26.12 -21.44 -2.48
CA SER A 984 -26.97 -22.64 -2.56
C SER A 984 -28.45 -22.32 -2.40
N ARG A 985 -28.78 -21.34 -1.55
CA ARG A 985 -30.15 -20.82 -1.40
C ARG A 985 -30.66 -20.12 -2.64
N ILE A 986 -29.82 -19.30 -3.29
CA ILE A 986 -30.17 -18.60 -4.53
C ILE A 986 -30.47 -19.62 -5.64
N VAL A 987 -29.61 -20.64 -5.81
CA VAL A 987 -29.79 -21.69 -6.83
C VAL A 987 -31.15 -22.40 -6.69
N ILE A 988 -31.60 -22.66 -5.47
CA ILE A 988 -32.87 -23.35 -5.19
C ILE A 988 -34.07 -22.39 -5.05
N GLY A 989 -33.84 -21.07 -5.01
CA GLY A 989 -34.89 -20.07 -4.82
C GLY A 989 -35.40 -19.97 -3.38
N ARG A 990 -34.55 -20.26 -2.38
CA ARG A 990 -34.85 -20.06 -0.96
C ARG A 990 -34.36 -18.68 -0.48
N MET A 991 -35.01 -18.15 0.56
CA MET A 991 -34.61 -16.89 1.19
C MET A 991 -33.24 -17.04 1.87
N SER A 992 -32.32 -16.09 1.67
CA SER A 992 -30.99 -16.07 2.31
C SER A 992 -31.09 -16.01 3.84
N LYS A 993 -30.12 -16.59 4.56
CA LYS A 993 -30.00 -16.55 6.03
C LYS A 993 -29.18 -15.37 6.56
N VAL A 994 -28.83 -14.43 5.70
CA VAL A 994 -28.07 -13.21 6.02
C VAL A 994 -29.03 -12.02 6.06
N GLY A 995 -28.80 -11.06 6.96
CA GLY A 995 -29.63 -9.89 7.15
C GLY A 995 -31.03 -10.23 7.66
N THR A 996 -32.07 -9.77 6.95
CA THR A 996 -33.47 -9.94 7.36
C THR A 996 -33.97 -11.39 7.37
N GLY A 997 -33.26 -12.31 6.70
CA GLY A 997 -33.60 -13.73 6.72
C GLY A 997 -32.86 -14.53 7.80
N ALA A 998 -32.12 -13.87 8.69
CA ALA A 998 -31.41 -14.53 9.80
C ALA A 998 -32.34 -14.99 10.95
N PHE A 999 -33.61 -14.59 10.96
CA PHE A 999 -34.59 -14.96 11.96
C PHE A 999 -35.97 -15.19 11.34
N ASP A 1000 -36.82 -15.94 12.05
CA ASP A 1000 -38.21 -16.15 11.67
C ASP A 1000 -39.15 -15.20 12.42
N VAL A 1001 -40.18 -14.72 11.72
CA VAL A 1001 -41.25 -13.90 12.31
C VAL A 1001 -42.45 -14.77 12.59
N LEU A 1002 -42.84 -14.86 13.86
CA LEU A 1002 -44.04 -15.59 14.29
C LEU A 1002 -45.10 -14.61 14.82
N THR A 1003 -46.33 -14.74 14.33
CA THR A 1003 -47.47 -13.98 14.85
C THR A 1003 -47.97 -14.61 16.14
N LYS A 1004 -47.99 -13.84 17.24
CA LYS A 1004 -48.57 -14.28 18.52
C LYS A 1004 -50.09 -14.42 18.35
N VAL A 1005 -50.58 -15.65 18.28
CA VAL A 1005 -52.02 -15.95 18.24
C VAL A 1005 -52.59 -15.82 19.65
N PRO A 1006 -53.71 -15.10 19.86
CA PRO A 1006 -54.36 -15.05 21.16
C PRO A 1006 -54.91 -16.44 21.51
N THR A 1007 -54.19 -17.17 22.36
CA THR A 1007 -54.74 -18.36 23.02
C THR A 1007 -55.70 -17.86 24.08
N GLY A 1008 -57.01 -17.99 23.85
CA GLY A 1008 -58.05 -17.53 24.77
C GLY A 1008 -57.92 -18.19 26.15
N LYS A 1009 -57.23 -17.50 27.06
CA LYS A 1009 -57.23 -17.62 28.52
C LYS A 1009 -56.40 -16.44 29.07
N ASN A 1010 -56.93 -15.23 28.91
CA ASN A 1010 -56.65 -14.18 29.89
C ASN A 1010 -57.70 -14.40 31.01
N GLU A 1011 -57.40 -15.33 31.92
CA GLU A 1011 -57.95 -15.24 33.26
C GLU A 1011 -57.15 -14.10 33.93
N ASP A 1012 -57.88 -13.11 34.44
CA ASP A 1012 -57.42 -11.93 35.19
C ASP A 1012 -57.03 -10.68 34.36
N GLU A 1013 -58.03 -9.87 34.04
CA GLU A 1013 -58.08 -8.43 34.39
C GLU A 1013 -59.47 -7.84 34.04
N ASP A 1014 -60.51 -8.40 34.67
CA ASP A 1014 -61.70 -7.64 35.05
C ASP A 1014 -61.44 -7.13 36.48
N MET A 1015 -60.84 -5.94 36.65
CA MET A 1015 -61.04 -5.13 37.86
C MET A 1015 -60.90 -3.63 37.57
N GLU A 1016 -62.09 -3.01 37.62
CA GLU A 1016 -62.43 -1.64 38.02
C GLU A 1016 -62.61 -0.57 36.91
N ASP A 1017 -63.90 -0.17 36.86
CA ASP A 1017 -64.54 0.99 36.21
C ASP A 1017 -63.96 2.36 36.59
#